data_AF-A0A4P7PQ34-F1
#
_entry.id   AF-A0A4P7PQ34-F1
#
_cell.length_a   1.000
_cell.length_b   1.000
_cell.length_c   1.000
_cell.angle_alpha   90.00
_cell.angle_beta   90.00
_cell.angle_gamma   90.00
#
_symmetry.space_group_name_H-M   'P 1'
#
loop_
_entity.id
_entity.type
_entity.pdbx_description
1 polymer ?
#
loop_
_entity_poly.entity_id
_entity_poly.type
_entity_poly.pdbx_seq_one_letter_code
_entity_poly.pdbx_strand_id
1 'polypeptide(L)'
;MKSKITLLFFGLFSALGLAQDKAYDLLKDKTQTNILYDRIFGVSNATELRKTAITSGYFNQVYHEIQRADFSQSLPKYETLKDAAKLGFVNNQIPLAILISEFETIKKTALENGDVFSNSNNKMELKPDANNVFEKHSITVMAPLIAKSTKASFVLKDDFIFNTTAKVIAAIYIKSEETSGWKQITTNSPFTLPMSENGKHVVKCKIVFNNRETITQSFEIEISNSESVANKNTLPLAPNVVNTISSTIPYQGYGESAAFVGQGQYEVFLDNVDSVLDKPIFLLDGFDPGDTRNTTAIYSFLNYGTGQNLATDLRAQGFDIIILNFPTYTRPSTTTVIDGGADYIQRNAMIFVELLNQINAQKVGTEKNVVIGPSMGGLIARYALRYMEMNSLNHDTRLYISFDSPHQGANVPIGFQHLFNYMAYGPAAITAVQPIVDGMMKSPAAREMLIDQFEGHLQAGSAFEFNTTTTSLLPTGCPNYRTPFQNELNAMGFPTTVRNVSIANGAGDGTMNYTPDFEVMNHTFNITSTQRAIINLRYTPNTNTTNQVSRFRGQAFIVIAWVTAYESMANSKAPTYTAGLDTAPGGRFDLSGLEAGLGTDPLLTEFFANLNADYFTFIPTWSSMAISNTQNLYSPVTGSSVTPFVASSIPTVNENHVTLNAQNTAFALNEILNPPLSVNDNAALNAIWIQNPIQNSILINTSTTLENAAISVTDMLGKTIYQTKNKTINGTFEIPVLLSKGMYLITIGNEKGSVTKKIVKS
;
A
#
# COMPACT_ATOMS: atom_id res chain seq x y z
N MET A 1 -57.09 -15.77 34.65
CA MET A 1 -56.69 -17.11 34.16
C MET A 1 -55.80 -16.89 32.95
N LYS A 2 -54.49 -17.15 33.12
CA LYS A 2 -53.43 -16.85 32.15
C LYS A 2 -53.42 -17.94 31.07
N SER A 3 -53.52 -17.57 29.80
CA SER A 3 -53.12 -18.43 28.68
C SER A 3 -51.87 -17.82 28.04
N LYS A 4 -50.76 -18.56 28.15
CA LYS A 4 -49.43 -18.20 27.70
C LYS A 4 -49.34 -18.46 26.19
N ILE A 5 -49.09 -17.43 25.40
CA ILE A 5 -48.58 -17.58 24.03
C ILE A 5 -47.06 -17.58 24.15
N THR A 6 -46.49 -18.76 23.99
CA THR A 6 -45.04 -19.00 24.06
C THR A 6 -44.39 -18.42 22.80
N LEU A 7 -43.74 -17.27 22.97
CA LEU A 7 -42.79 -16.70 22.02
C LEU A 7 -41.53 -17.58 22.05
N LEU A 8 -41.32 -18.44 21.05
CA LEU A 8 -40.09 -19.21 20.93
C LEU A 8 -39.10 -18.43 20.07
N PHE A 9 -38.14 -17.82 20.75
CA PHE A 9 -36.87 -17.34 20.19
C PHE A 9 -36.18 -18.46 19.40
N PHE A 10 -35.84 -18.22 18.13
CA PHE A 10 -34.77 -18.95 17.46
C PHE A 10 -33.51 -18.08 17.49
N GLY A 11 -32.69 -18.31 18.51
CA GLY A 11 -31.27 -17.99 18.48
C GLY A 11 -30.50 -19.29 18.23
N LEU A 12 -29.79 -19.34 17.10
CA LEU A 12 -28.63 -20.20 16.77
C LEU A 12 -28.44 -20.15 15.25
N PHE A 13 -27.81 -19.08 14.76
CA PHE A 13 -27.30 -19.03 13.39
C PHE A 13 -25.81 -18.73 13.45
N SER A 14 -25.03 -19.78 13.62
CA SER A 14 -23.56 -19.73 13.50
C SER A 14 -23.04 -21.17 13.43
N ALA A 15 -23.12 -21.78 12.25
CA ALA A 15 -22.28 -22.89 11.80
C ALA A 15 -22.78 -23.45 10.47
N LEU A 16 -22.47 -22.80 9.33
CA LEU A 16 -22.40 -23.50 8.05
C LEU A 16 -21.32 -22.82 7.19
N GLY A 17 -20.11 -23.34 7.28
CA GLY A 17 -19.06 -23.09 6.31
C GLY A 17 -19.36 -23.83 5.01
N LEU A 18 -19.05 -23.15 3.90
CA LEU A 18 -18.64 -23.73 2.62
C LEU A 18 -19.55 -24.81 2.00
N ALA A 19 -20.66 -24.35 1.44
CA ALA A 19 -21.15 -24.84 0.17
C ALA A 19 -21.64 -23.62 -0.62
N GLN A 20 -21.40 -23.55 -1.94
CA GLN A 20 -22.19 -22.68 -2.81
C GLN A 20 -23.66 -22.78 -2.38
N ASP A 21 -24.25 -21.64 -2.01
CA ASP A 21 -25.52 -21.58 -1.29
C ASP A 21 -26.59 -22.42 -2.01
N LYS A 22 -26.98 -23.53 -1.35
CA LYS A 22 -28.00 -24.47 -1.84
C LYS A 22 -29.42 -23.92 -1.64
N ALA A 23 -29.56 -22.71 -1.09
CA ALA A 23 -30.85 -22.07 -0.87
C ALA A 23 -31.69 -22.08 -2.15
N TYR A 24 -31.08 -21.88 -3.32
CA TYR A 24 -31.81 -21.77 -4.59
C TYR A 24 -31.84 -23.07 -5.41
N ASP A 25 -31.27 -24.18 -4.92
CA ASP A 25 -31.14 -25.43 -5.71
C ASP A 25 -32.49 -25.99 -6.18
N LEU A 26 -33.58 -25.78 -5.42
CA LEU A 26 -34.92 -26.22 -5.81
C LEU A 26 -35.49 -25.45 -7.00
N LEU A 27 -34.91 -24.29 -7.34
CA LEU A 27 -35.30 -23.49 -8.50
C LEU A 27 -34.56 -23.89 -9.77
N LYS A 28 -33.49 -24.70 -9.69
CA LYS A 28 -32.64 -25.08 -10.85
C LYS A 28 -33.48 -25.54 -12.05
N ASP A 29 -34.27 -26.59 -11.85
CA ASP A 29 -35.08 -27.21 -12.91
C ASP A 29 -36.31 -26.37 -13.31
N LYS A 30 -36.49 -25.20 -12.69
CA LYS A 30 -37.55 -24.22 -13.01
C LYS A 30 -37.06 -23.08 -13.89
N THR A 31 -35.74 -22.90 -13.98
CA THR A 31 -35.10 -21.91 -14.86
C THR A 31 -34.94 -22.45 -16.27
N GLN A 32 -34.99 -21.58 -17.28
CA GLN A 32 -34.76 -21.95 -18.69
C GLN A 32 -33.27 -21.93 -19.05
N THR A 33 -32.48 -21.12 -18.36
CA THR A 33 -31.06 -20.87 -18.67
C THR A 33 -30.11 -21.70 -17.82
N ASN A 34 -30.59 -22.29 -16.71
CA ASN A 34 -29.77 -22.84 -15.62
C ASN A 34 -28.84 -21.82 -14.96
N ILE A 35 -29.03 -20.52 -15.17
CA ILE A 35 -28.26 -19.45 -14.54
C ILE A 35 -29.25 -18.51 -13.84
N LEU A 36 -29.28 -18.55 -12.51
CA LEU A 36 -30.15 -17.70 -11.70
C LEU A 36 -29.30 -16.67 -10.95
N TYR A 37 -29.43 -15.40 -11.33
CA TYR A 37 -28.58 -14.33 -10.81
C TYR A 37 -28.89 -13.99 -9.34
N ASP A 38 -30.13 -14.17 -8.87
CA ASP A 38 -30.51 -13.98 -7.46
C ASP A 38 -29.81 -14.92 -6.47
N ARG A 39 -29.16 -15.99 -6.97
CA ARG A 39 -28.34 -16.89 -6.13
C ARG A 39 -27.13 -16.21 -5.53
N ILE A 40 -26.68 -15.13 -6.15
CA ILE A 40 -25.48 -14.40 -5.77
C ILE A 40 -25.83 -12.94 -5.43
N PHE A 41 -24.86 -12.24 -4.85
CA PHE A 41 -24.96 -10.79 -4.68
C PHE A 41 -24.55 -10.11 -5.99
N GLY A 42 -25.50 -9.44 -6.65
CA GLY A 42 -25.34 -8.88 -7.99
C GLY A 42 -24.63 -7.52 -8.00
N VAL A 43 -23.35 -7.49 -7.60
CA VAL A 43 -22.54 -6.27 -7.44
C VAL A 43 -22.37 -5.52 -8.77
N SER A 44 -22.15 -6.24 -9.88
CA SER A 44 -22.00 -5.61 -11.20
C SER A 44 -23.30 -5.06 -11.80
N ASN A 45 -24.45 -5.42 -11.21
CA ASN A 45 -25.78 -5.18 -11.79
C ASN A 45 -25.88 -5.67 -13.25
N ALA A 46 -25.56 -6.94 -13.50
CA ALA A 46 -25.47 -7.51 -14.85
C ALA A 46 -26.78 -7.42 -15.66
N THR A 47 -27.92 -7.14 -15.01
CA THR A 47 -29.21 -6.86 -15.67
C THR A 47 -29.21 -5.53 -16.44
N GLU A 48 -28.33 -4.59 -16.10
CA GLU A 48 -28.18 -3.30 -16.77
C GLU A 48 -26.75 -3.16 -17.33
N LEU A 49 -26.54 -3.71 -18.53
CA LEU A 49 -25.20 -3.79 -19.11
C LEU A 49 -24.57 -2.41 -19.39
N ARG A 50 -23.38 -2.19 -18.81
CA ARG A 50 -22.46 -1.12 -19.24
C ARG A 50 -21.92 -1.43 -20.64
N LYS A 51 -22.22 -0.55 -21.61
CA LYS A 51 -21.80 -0.70 -23.02
C LYS A 51 -20.59 0.14 -23.42
N THR A 52 -20.17 1.08 -22.58
CA THR A 52 -19.11 2.04 -22.90
C THR A 52 -18.02 2.05 -21.84
N ALA A 53 -16.77 2.12 -22.29
CA ALA A 53 -15.59 2.14 -21.44
C ALA A 53 -15.63 1.01 -20.39
N ILE A 54 -15.93 -0.20 -20.84
CA ILE A 54 -15.89 -1.41 -20.02
C ILE A 54 -14.47 -1.60 -19.52
N THR A 55 -14.30 -1.64 -18.20
CA THR A 55 -12.99 -1.87 -17.57
C THR A 55 -12.73 -3.37 -17.41
N SER A 56 -11.45 -3.75 -17.27
CA SER A 56 -11.07 -5.12 -16.89
C SER A 56 -11.78 -5.54 -15.59
N GLY A 57 -11.85 -4.64 -14.60
CA GLY A 57 -12.54 -4.87 -13.33
C GLY A 57 -14.02 -5.21 -13.49
N TYR A 58 -14.76 -4.44 -14.29
CA TYR A 58 -16.18 -4.71 -14.56
C TYR A 58 -16.39 -6.06 -15.26
N PHE A 59 -15.59 -6.36 -16.30
CA PHE A 59 -15.68 -7.65 -17.00
C PHE A 59 -15.44 -8.83 -16.04
N ASN A 60 -14.40 -8.73 -15.21
CA ASN A 60 -14.06 -9.76 -14.23
C ASN A 60 -15.18 -9.96 -13.20
N GLN A 61 -15.81 -8.87 -12.73
CA GLN A 61 -16.93 -8.95 -11.79
C GLN A 61 -18.14 -9.64 -12.43
N VAL A 62 -18.56 -9.21 -13.62
CA VAL A 62 -19.67 -9.82 -14.37
C VAL A 62 -19.40 -11.31 -14.60
N TYR A 63 -18.21 -11.65 -15.10
CA TYR A 63 -17.84 -13.04 -15.36
C TYR A 63 -17.93 -13.90 -14.09
N HIS A 64 -17.37 -13.43 -12.98
CA HIS A 64 -17.36 -14.14 -11.72
C HIS A 64 -18.77 -14.32 -11.13
N GLU A 65 -19.66 -13.33 -11.29
CA GLU A 65 -21.05 -13.45 -10.87
C GLU A 65 -21.84 -14.45 -11.71
N ILE A 66 -21.74 -14.38 -13.05
CA ILE A 66 -22.44 -15.32 -13.94
C ILE A 66 -21.93 -16.75 -13.71
N GLN A 67 -20.62 -16.96 -13.56
CA GLN A 67 -20.04 -18.25 -13.22
C GLN A 67 -20.61 -18.82 -11.91
N ARG A 68 -20.76 -18.00 -10.86
CA ARG A 68 -21.29 -18.47 -9.57
C ARG A 68 -22.81 -18.67 -9.60
N ALA A 69 -23.53 -17.91 -10.42
CA ALA A 69 -24.97 -18.05 -10.64
C ALA A 69 -25.33 -19.32 -11.44
N ASP A 70 -24.41 -19.83 -12.25
CA ASP A 70 -24.60 -21.00 -13.11
C ASP A 70 -24.72 -22.32 -12.32
N PHE A 71 -25.91 -22.91 -12.33
CA PHE A 71 -26.19 -24.21 -11.71
C PHE A 71 -25.47 -25.39 -12.39
N SER A 72 -25.02 -25.21 -13.63
CA SER A 72 -24.36 -26.23 -14.43
C SER A 72 -22.83 -26.15 -14.34
N GLN A 73 -22.28 -25.08 -13.78
CA GLN A 73 -20.84 -24.82 -13.72
C GLN A 73 -20.16 -24.96 -15.09
N SER A 74 -20.81 -24.43 -16.13
CA SER A 74 -20.36 -24.51 -17.52
C SER A 74 -19.20 -23.56 -17.83
N LEU A 75 -19.06 -22.49 -17.03
CA LEU A 75 -17.96 -21.53 -17.14
C LEU A 75 -16.72 -22.02 -16.35
N PRO A 76 -15.51 -21.88 -16.91
CA PRO A 76 -14.26 -22.12 -16.17
C PRO A 76 -14.18 -21.28 -14.89
N LYS A 77 -13.33 -21.72 -13.96
CA LYS A 77 -13.08 -20.99 -12.70
C LYS A 77 -12.43 -19.63 -12.96
N TYR A 78 -12.67 -18.66 -12.07
CA TYR A 78 -12.26 -17.27 -12.28
C TYR A 78 -10.73 -17.13 -12.26
N GLU A 79 -10.05 -18.02 -11.55
CA GLU A 79 -8.61 -18.16 -11.51
C GLU A 79 -8.00 -18.33 -12.93
N THR A 80 -8.71 -18.97 -13.87
CA THR A 80 -8.24 -19.11 -15.25
C THR A 80 -8.06 -17.75 -15.94
N LEU A 81 -8.91 -16.76 -15.65
CA LEU A 81 -8.77 -15.40 -16.19
C LEU A 81 -7.58 -14.67 -15.52
N LYS A 82 -7.36 -14.87 -14.22
CA LYS A 82 -6.21 -14.31 -13.50
C LYS A 82 -4.89 -14.84 -14.05
N ASP A 83 -4.82 -16.14 -14.35
CA ASP A 83 -3.63 -16.76 -14.94
C ASP A 83 -3.38 -16.27 -16.37
N ALA A 84 -4.46 -16.08 -17.15
CA ALA A 84 -4.38 -15.48 -18.47
C ALA A 84 -3.84 -14.05 -18.44
N ALA A 85 -4.29 -13.23 -17.49
CA ALA A 85 -3.81 -11.87 -17.28
C ALA A 85 -2.31 -11.84 -16.97
N LYS A 86 -1.84 -12.72 -16.05
CA LYS A 86 -0.41 -12.88 -15.73
C LYS A 86 0.42 -13.30 -16.93
N LEU A 87 -0.07 -14.28 -17.71
CA LEU A 87 0.61 -14.73 -18.92
C LEU A 87 0.64 -13.64 -20.01
N GLY A 88 -0.39 -12.80 -20.07
CA GLY A 88 -0.41 -11.59 -20.89
C GLY A 88 0.75 -10.66 -20.57
N PHE A 89 0.93 -10.33 -19.28
CA PHE A 89 2.07 -9.53 -18.80
C PHE A 89 3.41 -10.14 -19.23
N VAL A 90 3.64 -11.44 -18.96
CA VAL A 90 4.87 -12.16 -19.33
C VAL A 90 5.16 -12.07 -20.83
N ASN A 91 4.13 -12.17 -21.67
CA ASN A 91 4.27 -12.14 -23.12
C ASN A 91 4.23 -10.74 -23.73
N ASN A 92 4.12 -9.67 -22.92
CA ASN A 92 3.87 -8.30 -23.36
C ASN A 92 2.65 -8.19 -24.29
N GLN A 93 1.56 -8.89 -23.93
CA GLN A 93 0.31 -8.94 -24.66
C GLN A 93 -0.86 -8.56 -23.75
N ILE A 94 -1.88 -7.93 -24.33
CA ILE A 94 -3.16 -7.60 -23.72
C ILE A 94 -4.15 -8.71 -24.08
N PRO A 95 -4.36 -9.70 -23.20
CA PRO A 95 -5.37 -10.74 -23.42
C PRO A 95 -6.77 -10.13 -23.35
N LEU A 96 -7.57 -10.42 -24.37
CA LEU A 96 -8.98 -10.08 -24.46
C LEU A 96 -9.83 -11.30 -24.13
N ALA A 97 -11.00 -11.06 -23.57
CA ALA A 97 -12.01 -12.09 -23.33
C ALA A 97 -13.40 -11.60 -23.75
N ILE A 98 -14.28 -12.56 -24.08
CA ILE A 98 -15.69 -12.34 -24.41
C ILE A 98 -16.54 -13.23 -23.52
N LEU A 99 -17.61 -12.69 -22.94
CA LEU A 99 -18.67 -13.45 -22.30
C LEU A 99 -19.97 -13.21 -23.05
N ILE A 100 -20.61 -14.30 -23.49
CA ILE A 100 -21.94 -14.35 -24.08
C ILE A 100 -22.80 -15.24 -23.19
N SER A 101 -23.82 -14.68 -22.55
CA SER A 101 -24.66 -15.42 -21.63
C SER A 101 -26.11 -14.97 -21.67
N GLU A 102 -26.99 -15.86 -21.27
CA GLU A 102 -28.38 -15.60 -20.93
C GLU A 102 -28.60 -16.12 -19.52
N PHE A 103 -29.28 -15.34 -18.69
CA PHE A 103 -29.54 -15.68 -17.30
C PHE A 103 -30.91 -15.18 -16.88
N GLU A 104 -31.39 -15.65 -15.74
CA GLU A 104 -32.69 -15.30 -15.19
C GLU A 104 -32.57 -14.58 -13.85
N THR A 105 -33.54 -13.71 -13.56
CA THR A 105 -33.81 -13.16 -12.22
C THR A 105 -35.20 -13.53 -11.76
N ILE A 106 -35.45 -13.56 -10.45
CA ILE A 106 -36.78 -13.66 -9.88
C ILE A 106 -37.47 -12.30 -10.02
N LYS A 107 -38.67 -12.27 -10.58
CA LYS A 107 -39.44 -11.02 -10.67
C LYS A 107 -39.75 -10.50 -9.28
N LYS A 108 -39.61 -9.19 -9.10
CA LYS A 108 -39.99 -8.50 -7.86
C LYS A 108 -41.44 -8.82 -7.45
N THR A 109 -42.37 -8.82 -8.42
CA THR A 109 -43.78 -9.16 -8.17
C THR A 109 -43.97 -10.59 -7.69
N ALA A 110 -43.14 -11.55 -8.12
CA ALA A 110 -43.20 -12.93 -7.64
C ALA A 110 -42.72 -13.06 -6.19
N LEU A 111 -41.75 -12.24 -5.76
CA LEU A 111 -41.32 -12.16 -4.35
C LEU A 111 -42.39 -11.50 -3.48
N GLU A 112 -43.00 -10.41 -3.95
CA GLU A 112 -44.04 -9.65 -3.24
C GLU A 112 -45.33 -10.46 -3.07
N ASN A 113 -45.73 -11.22 -4.08
CA ASN A 113 -46.88 -12.14 -4.01
C ASN A 113 -46.58 -13.42 -3.21
N GLY A 114 -45.32 -13.63 -2.83
CA GLY A 114 -44.83 -14.85 -2.20
C GLY A 114 -44.93 -16.08 -3.10
N ASP A 115 -44.91 -15.92 -4.42
CA ASP A 115 -44.85 -17.02 -5.39
C ASP A 115 -43.54 -17.79 -5.27
N VAL A 116 -42.49 -17.11 -4.78
CA VAL A 116 -41.25 -17.72 -4.28
C VAL A 116 -41.16 -17.47 -2.78
N PHE A 117 -40.92 -18.52 -1.99
CA PHE A 117 -40.80 -18.43 -0.53
C PHE A 117 -39.66 -19.29 -0.01
N SER A 118 -39.14 -18.96 1.17
CA SER A 118 -38.16 -19.80 1.88
C SER A 118 -38.90 -20.86 2.69
N ASN A 119 -38.61 -22.14 2.42
CA ASN A 119 -39.20 -23.24 3.15
C ASN A 119 -38.52 -23.48 4.51
N SER A 120 -38.98 -24.49 5.27
CA SER A 120 -38.46 -24.78 6.62
C SER A 120 -36.98 -25.16 6.67
N ASN A 121 -36.36 -25.47 5.52
CA ASN A 121 -34.95 -25.79 5.39
C ASN A 121 -34.13 -24.61 4.82
N ASN A 122 -34.67 -23.40 4.85
CA ASN A 122 -34.10 -22.19 4.25
C ASN A 122 -33.82 -22.32 2.74
N LYS A 123 -34.58 -23.16 2.03
CA LYS A 123 -34.50 -23.26 0.57
C LYS A 123 -35.63 -22.48 -0.08
N MET A 124 -35.29 -21.69 -1.09
CA MET A 124 -36.21 -20.98 -1.95
C MET A 124 -36.95 -21.98 -2.83
N GLU A 125 -38.28 -21.92 -2.78
CA GLU A 125 -39.17 -22.84 -3.46
C GLU A 125 -40.32 -22.06 -4.10
N LEU A 126 -40.85 -22.58 -5.21
CA LEU A 126 -42.04 -22.03 -5.86
C LEU A 126 -43.31 -22.56 -5.20
N LYS A 127 -44.32 -21.70 -5.04
CA LYS A 127 -45.67 -22.17 -4.73
C LYS A 127 -46.15 -23.13 -5.83
N PRO A 128 -46.97 -24.14 -5.49
CA PRO A 128 -47.70 -24.91 -6.49
C PRO A 128 -48.46 -23.96 -7.43
N ASP A 129 -48.36 -24.20 -8.73
CA ASP A 129 -49.00 -23.42 -9.81
C ASP A 129 -48.46 -21.98 -10.03
N ALA A 130 -47.36 -21.59 -9.38
CA ALA A 130 -46.68 -20.33 -9.67
C ALA A 130 -46.18 -20.33 -11.13
N ASN A 131 -46.65 -19.34 -11.91
CA ASN A 131 -46.30 -19.16 -13.30
C ASN A 131 -45.64 -17.78 -13.49
N ASN A 132 -44.85 -17.62 -14.56
CA ASN A 132 -44.26 -16.33 -14.94
C ASN A 132 -43.34 -15.71 -13.85
N VAL A 133 -42.64 -16.55 -13.10
CA VAL A 133 -41.81 -16.18 -11.93
C VAL A 133 -40.49 -15.51 -12.32
N PHE A 134 -39.88 -15.97 -13.41
CA PHE A 134 -38.53 -15.53 -13.82
C PHE A 134 -38.58 -14.51 -14.96
N GLU A 135 -37.61 -13.61 -14.96
CA GLU A 135 -37.32 -12.67 -16.04
C GLU A 135 -35.98 -13.01 -16.67
N LYS A 136 -35.94 -13.13 -18.00
CA LYS A 136 -34.75 -13.54 -18.75
C LYS A 136 -33.99 -12.32 -19.26
N HIS A 137 -32.67 -12.33 -19.06
CA HIS A 137 -31.72 -11.31 -19.46
C HIS A 137 -30.68 -11.89 -20.41
N SER A 138 -30.01 -11.04 -21.19
CA SER A 138 -28.89 -11.42 -22.05
C SER A 138 -27.74 -10.44 -21.91
N ILE A 139 -26.52 -10.98 -21.85
CA ILE A 139 -25.30 -10.19 -21.74
C ILE A 139 -24.29 -10.65 -22.81
N THR A 140 -23.64 -9.67 -23.43
CA THR A 140 -22.51 -9.90 -24.33
C THR A 140 -21.51 -8.80 -24.07
N VAL A 141 -20.36 -9.16 -23.47
CA VAL A 141 -19.35 -8.21 -23.01
C VAL A 141 -17.97 -8.65 -23.47
N MET A 142 -17.12 -7.69 -23.87
CA MET A 142 -15.74 -7.90 -24.30
C MET A 142 -14.85 -6.86 -23.67
N ALA A 143 -13.73 -7.29 -23.08
CA ALA A 143 -12.78 -6.42 -22.41
C ALA A 143 -11.38 -7.06 -22.35
N PRO A 144 -10.34 -6.26 -22.10
CA PRO A 144 -9.04 -6.79 -21.70
C PRO A 144 -9.09 -7.39 -20.30
N LEU A 145 -8.31 -8.43 -20.04
CA LEU A 145 -8.16 -9.02 -18.71
C LEU A 145 -7.15 -8.25 -17.83
N ILE A 146 -6.33 -7.38 -18.42
CA ILE A 146 -5.42 -6.46 -17.73
C ILE A 146 -5.89 -5.01 -17.89
N ALA A 147 -5.69 -4.18 -16.86
CA ALA A 147 -6.08 -2.76 -16.89
C ALA A 147 -5.00 -1.85 -17.50
N LYS A 148 -3.73 -2.27 -17.42
CA LYS A 148 -2.57 -1.49 -17.86
C LYS A 148 -1.58 -2.37 -18.64
N SER A 149 -0.93 -1.80 -19.64
CA SER A 149 0.13 -2.45 -20.43
C SER A 149 1.16 -1.43 -20.92
N THR A 150 2.39 -1.87 -21.14
CA THR A 150 3.45 -1.05 -21.77
C THR A 150 3.42 -1.11 -23.30
N LYS A 151 2.63 -2.01 -23.87
CA LYS A 151 2.48 -2.20 -25.32
C LYS A 151 1.03 -2.44 -25.72
N ALA A 152 0.62 -1.83 -26.82
CA ALA A 152 -0.70 -2.01 -27.44
C ALA A 152 -0.77 -3.26 -28.35
N SER A 153 -0.27 -4.40 -27.87
CA SER A 153 -0.34 -5.70 -28.57
C SER A 153 -1.43 -6.55 -27.92
N PHE A 154 -2.51 -6.85 -28.63
CA PHE A 154 -3.69 -7.53 -28.11
C PHE A 154 -3.80 -8.95 -28.66
N VAL A 155 -4.45 -9.85 -27.92
CA VAL A 155 -4.78 -11.20 -28.39
C VAL A 155 -6.11 -11.66 -27.81
N LEU A 156 -6.98 -12.22 -28.65
CA LEU A 156 -8.18 -12.95 -28.21
C LEU A 156 -7.97 -14.42 -28.53
N LYS A 157 -7.85 -15.29 -27.52
CA LYS A 157 -7.76 -16.74 -27.72
C LYS A 157 -9.16 -17.36 -27.72
N ASP A 158 -9.34 -18.47 -28.43
CA ASP A 158 -10.61 -19.19 -28.46
C ASP A 158 -11.06 -19.61 -27.05
N ASP A 159 -10.12 -20.04 -26.20
CA ASP A 159 -10.36 -20.41 -24.80
C ASP A 159 -10.93 -19.27 -23.93
N PHE A 160 -10.85 -18.01 -24.40
CA PHE A 160 -11.38 -16.83 -23.72
C PHE A 160 -12.65 -16.27 -24.39
N ILE A 161 -13.30 -17.06 -25.24
CA ILE A 161 -14.66 -16.82 -25.73
C ILE A 161 -15.62 -17.72 -24.95
N PHE A 162 -16.17 -17.18 -23.88
CA PHE A 162 -17.10 -17.87 -23.00
C PHE A 162 -18.52 -17.70 -23.50
N ASN A 163 -19.23 -18.80 -23.76
CA ASN A 163 -20.56 -18.76 -24.31
C ASN A 163 -21.47 -19.82 -23.66
N THR A 164 -22.48 -19.37 -22.91
CA THR A 164 -23.47 -20.25 -22.27
C THR A 164 -24.76 -20.37 -23.09
N THR A 165 -24.72 -19.96 -24.36
CA THR A 165 -25.89 -19.88 -25.25
C THR A 165 -25.64 -20.67 -26.54
N ALA A 166 -26.67 -20.76 -27.40
CA ALA A 166 -26.53 -21.31 -28.74
C ALA A 166 -26.05 -20.28 -29.80
N LYS A 167 -25.75 -19.03 -29.42
CA LYS A 167 -25.30 -17.99 -30.37
C LYS A 167 -23.93 -18.34 -30.93
N VAL A 168 -23.68 -18.03 -32.20
CA VAL A 168 -22.38 -18.27 -32.86
C VAL A 168 -21.86 -16.95 -33.44
N ILE A 169 -20.63 -16.59 -33.08
CA ILE A 169 -19.95 -15.40 -33.59
C ILE A 169 -19.57 -15.63 -35.06
N ALA A 170 -19.98 -14.72 -35.94
CA ALA A 170 -19.58 -14.67 -37.34
C ALA A 170 -18.30 -13.85 -37.54
N ALA A 171 -18.18 -12.71 -36.87
CA ALA A 171 -17.04 -11.82 -36.98
C ALA A 171 -16.90 -10.87 -35.77
N ILE A 172 -15.66 -10.47 -35.47
CA ILE A 172 -15.35 -9.50 -34.43
C ILE A 172 -14.56 -8.36 -35.07
N TYR A 173 -14.96 -7.13 -34.79
CA TYR A 173 -14.31 -5.93 -35.27
C TYR A 173 -13.91 -5.03 -34.11
N ILE A 174 -12.80 -4.32 -34.26
CA ILE A 174 -12.28 -3.36 -33.29
C ILE A 174 -11.93 -2.04 -33.98
N LYS A 175 -11.89 -0.96 -33.21
CA LYS A 175 -11.51 0.38 -33.65
C LYS A 175 -10.94 1.17 -32.47
N SER A 176 -9.70 1.66 -32.57
CA SER A 176 -9.15 2.65 -31.63
C SER A 176 -9.53 4.07 -32.05
N GLU A 177 -9.31 5.03 -31.16
CA GLU A 177 -9.60 6.46 -31.40
C GLU A 177 -8.80 7.03 -32.57
N GLU A 178 -7.57 6.55 -32.76
CA GLU A 178 -6.66 6.95 -33.85
C GLU A 178 -6.96 6.26 -35.20
N THR A 179 -7.88 5.29 -35.26
CA THR A 179 -8.19 4.56 -36.51
C THR A 179 -9.46 5.06 -37.19
N SER A 180 -9.44 5.23 -38.51
CA SER A 180 -10.60 5.71 -39.27
C SER A 180 -11.69 4.64 -39.44
N GLY A 181 -11.32 3.35 -39.59
CA GLY A 181 -12.22 2.23 -39.89
C GLY A 181 -12.23 1.09 -38.86
N TRP A 182 -13.20 0.18 -39.01
CA TRP A 182 -13.26 -1.07 -38.25
C TRP A 182 -12.26 -2.09 -38.81
N LYS A 183 -11.42 -2.65 -37.94
CA LYS A 183 -10.51 -3.75 -38.26
C LYS A 183 -11.11 -5.07 -37.79
N GLN A 184 -11.26 -6.04 -38.69
CA GLN A 184 -11.64 -7.39 -38.30
C GLN A 184 -10.45 -8.07 -37.59
N ILE A 185 -10.72 -8.78 -36.51
CA ILE A 185 -9.70 -9.59 -35.81
C ILE A 185 -9.97 -11.08 -36.00
N THR A 186 -8.89 -11.84 -35.93
CA THR A 186 -8.91 -13.31 -35.93
C THR A 186 -8.47 -13.79 -34.56
N THR A 187 -9.13 -14.81 -34.04
CA THR A 187 -8.75 -15.42 -32.76
C THR A 187 -7.38 -16.10 -32.86
N ASN A 188 -6.73 -16.31 -31.71
CA ASN A 188 -5.40 -16.88 -31.54
C ASN A 188 -4.25 -16.15 -32.26
N SER A 189 -4.52 -15.00 -32.89
CA SER A 189 -3.54 -14.20 -33.61
C SER A 189 -3.38 -12.83 -32.94
N PRO A 190 -2.18 -12.48 -32.44
CA PRO A 190 -1.94 -11.16 -31.89
C PRO A 190 -2.13 -10.06 -32.94
N PHE A 191 -2.61 -8.89 -32.51
CA PHE A 191 -2.75 -7.71 -33.37
C PHE A 191 -2.41 -6.44 -32.59
N THR A 192 -1.96 -5.42 -33.30
CA THR A 192 -1.68 -4.10 -32.71
C THR A 192 -2.76 -3.08 -33.06
N LEU A 193 -2.91 -2.09 -32.18
CA LEU A 193 -3.68 -0.86 -32.40
C LEU A 193 -2.75 0.35 -32.19
N PRO A 194 -2.88 1.41 -32.99
CA PRO A 194 -2.15 2.65 -32.76
C PRO A 194 -2.71 3.34 -31.49
N MET A 195 -1.79 3.59 -30.55
CA MET A 195 -1.99 4.23 -29.25
C MET A 195 -0.68 4.96 -28.90
N SER A 196 -0.53 6.17 -29.43
CA SER A 196 0.74 6.91 -29.40
C SER A 196 0.97 7.67 -28.10
N GLU A 197 -0.10 8.01 -27.38
CA GLU A 197 -0.05 8.75 -26.12
C GLU A 197 -0.08 7.81 -24.90
N ASN A 198 0.66 8.18 -23.86
CA ASN A 198 0.51 7.53 -22.55
C ASN A 198 -0.83 7.95 -21.93
N GLY A 199 -1.52 7.01 -21.29
CA GLY A 199 -2.78 7.26 -20.61
C GLY A 199 -3.87 6.25 -20.98
N LYS A 200 -5.11 6.61 -20.66
CA LYS A 200 -6.29 5.78 -20.89
C LYS A 200 -6.79 5.89 -22.32
N HIS A 201 -6.98 4.75 -22.98
CA HIS A 201 -7.49 4.64 -24.34
C HIS A 201 -8.82 3.88 -24.36
N VAL A 202 -9.78 4.37 -25.15
CA VAL A 202 -11.07 3.69 -25.35
C VAL A 202 -11.09 2.98 -26.71
N VAL A 203 -11.25 1.65 -26.69
CA VAL A 203 -11.34 0.82 -27.90
C VAL A 203 -12.79 0.39 -28.13
N LYS A 204 -13.34 0.74 -29.29
CA LYS A 204 -14.67 0.29 -29.72
C LYS A 204 -14.54 -1.14 -30.26
N CYS A 205 -15.48 -2.01 -29.89
CA CYS A 205 -15.59 -3.36 -30.43
C CYS A 205 -17.02 -3.65 -30.90
N LYS A 206 -17.12 -4.51 -31.92
CA LYS A 206 -18.37 -4.91 -32.56
C LYS A 206 -18.34 -6.41 -32.81
N ILE A 207 -19.29 -7.13 -32.24
CA ILE A 207 -19.46 -8.58 -32.39
C ILE A 207 -20.68 -8.81 -33.28
N VAL A 208 -20.49 -9.54 -34.38
CA VAL A 208 -21.54 -9.92 -35.33
C VAL A 208 -21.80 -11.41 -35.17
N PHE A 209 -23.05 -11.80 -34.95
CA PHE A 209 -23.48 -13.20 -34.84
C PHE A 209 -24.00 -13.74 -36.18
N ASN A 210 -24.07 -15.06 -36.33
CA ASN A 210 -24.57 -15.71 -37.57
C ASN A 210 -26.02 -15.35 -37.91
N ASN A 211 -26.84 -15.01 -36.92
CA ASN A 211 -28.21 -14.51 -37.09
C ASN A 211 -28.26 -13.02 -37.53
N ARG A 212 -27.11 -12.40 -37.82
CA ARG A 212 -26.91 -10.97 -38.14
C ARG A 212 -27.16 -9.99 -36.98
N GLU A 213 -27.47 -10.49 -35.78
CA GLU A 213 -27.46 -9.68 -34.57
C GLU A 213 -26.07 -9.07 -34.38
N THR A 214 -26.02 -7.79 -34.02
CA THR A 214 -24.77 -7.06 -33.83
C THR A 214 -24.77 -6.37 -32.48
N ILE A 215 -23.74 -6.62 -31.69
CA ILE A 215 -23.48 -5.93 -30.43
C ILE A 215 -22.31 -4.97 -30.63
N THR A 216 -22.51 -3.70 -30.27
CA THR A 216 -21.46 -2.68 -30.28
C THR A 216 -21.24 -2.17 -28.86
N GLN A 217 -19.98 -2.13 -28.44
CA GLN A 217 -19.57 -1.67 -27.11
C GLN A 217 -18.16 -1.06 -27.18
N SER A 218 -17.63 -0.57 -26.05
CA SER A 218 -16.22 -0.20 -25.94
C SER A 218 -15.62 -0.61 -24.61
N PHE A 219 -14.31 -0.85 -24.60
CA PHE A 219 -13.52 -1.12 -23.41
C PHE A 219 -12.40 -0.09 -23.23
N GLU A 220 -11.87 0.01 -22.01
CA GLU A 220 -10.76 0.90 -21.64
C GLU A 220 -9.49 0.08 -21.39
N ILE A 221 -8.33 0.64 -21.77
CA ILE A 221 -7.00 0.15 -21.41
C ILE A 221 -6.05 1.32 -21.18
N GLU A 222 -5.23 1.26 -20.13
CA GLU A 222 -4.15 2.23 -19.92
C GLU A 222 -2.87 1.75 -20.60
N ILE A 223 -2.27 2.63 -21.43
CA ILE A 223 -0.97 2.40 -22.05
C ILE A 223 0.05 3.33 -21.39
N SER A 224 1.15 2.75 -20.91
CA SER A 224 2.31 3.50 -20.44
C SER A 224 3.54 3.00 -21.18
N ASN A 225 3.89 3.67 -22.27
CA ASN A 225 5.09 3.34 -23.03
C ASN A 225 6.28 3.46 -22.08
N SER A 226 6.95 2.33 -21.84
CA SER A 226 8.15 2.27 -21.00
C SER A 226 9.22 3.19 -21.58
N GLU A 227 9.83 4.02 -20.74
CA GLU A 227 10.98 4.84 -21.09
C GLU A 227 12.10 3.97 -21.67
N SER A 228 13.00 4.58 -22.45
CA SER A 228 14.15 3.88 -23.02
C SER A 228 15.07 3.37 -21.89
N VAL A 229 14.92 2.11 -21.53
CA VAL A 229 15.79 1.43 -20.56
C VAL A 229 17.13 1.14 -21.23
N ALA A 230 18.23 1.62 -20.64
CA ALA A 230 19.56 1.21 -21.06
C ALA A 230 19.77 -0.26 -20.68
N ASN A 231 20.07 -1.11 -21.66
CA ASN A 231 20.24 -2.55 -21.47
C ASN A 231 21.65 -2.90 -20.94
N LYS A 232 21.65 -3.74 -19.90
CA LYS A 232 22.75 -4.57 -19.34
C LYS A 232 23.83 -3.86 -18.50
N ASN A 233 24.21 -4.58 -17.44
CA ASN A 233 25.30 -4.40 -16.45
C ASN A 233 26.72 -4.10 -17.00
N THR A 234 26.85 -3.61 -18.24
CA THR A 234 28.12 -3.48 -18.96
C THR A 234 28.27 -2.16 -19.73
N LEU A 235 27.25 -1.30 -19.75
CA LEU A 235 27.39 0.05 -20.30
C LEU A 235 27.95 1.01 -19.24
N PRO A 236 28.75 2.02 -19.60
CA PRO A 236 29.07 3.10 -18.66
C PRO A 236 27.75 3.70 -18.16
N LEU A 237 27.70 3.99 -16.85
CA LEU A 237 26.56 4.62 -16.18
C LEU A 237 25.98 5.73 -17.07
N ALA A 238 24.69 5.65 -17.38
CA ALA A 238 24.00 6.70 -18.12
C ALA A 238 23.23 7.58 -17.11
N PRO A 239 23.68 8.81 -16.84
CA PRO A 239 22.94 9.74 -15.98
C PRO A 239 21.60 10.11 -16.61
N ASN A 240 20.59 10.36 -15.77
CA ASN A 240 19.23 10.74 -16.18
C ASN A 240 18.57 9.72 -17.14
N VAL A 241 18.89 8.44 -16.95
CA VAL A 241 18.29 7.31 -17.68
C VAL A 241 18.00 6.21 -16.67
N VAL A 242 16.84 5.56 -16.81
CA VAL A 242 16.49 4.39 -16.02
C VAL A 242 17.36 3.20 -16.43
N ASN A 243 18.16 2.72 -15.48
CA ASN A 243 19.00 1.54 -15.60
C ASN A 243 18.34 0.36 -14.90
N THR A 244 18.57 -0.86 -15.39
CA THR A 244 18.16 -2.09 -14.69
C THR A 244 19.32 -2.66 -13.90
N ILE A 245 19.02 -3.30 -12.78
CA ILE A 245 19.99 -3.98 -11.94
C ILE A 245 19.41 -5.30 -11.46
N SER A 246 20.27 -6.31 -11.29
CA SER A 246 19.89 -7.59 -10.68
C SER A 246 20.87 -7.88 -9.56
N SER A 247 20.37 -8.34 -8.41
CA SER A 247 21.25 -8.72 -7.31
C SER A 247 22.16 -9.88 -7.73
N THR A 248 23.37 -9.91 -7.17
CA THR A 248 24.29 -11.06 -7.33
C THR A 248 24.10 -12.10 -6.22
N ILE A 249 23.54 -11.69 -5.09
CA ILE A 249 23.21 -12.55 -3.96
C ILE A 249 21.72 -12.92 -4.06
N PRO A 250 21.37 -14.22 -4.14
CA PRO A 250 19.99 -14.68 -4.14
C PRO A 250 19.42 -14.75 -2.73
N TYR A 251 18.10 -14.63 -2.60
CA TYR A 251 17.37 -14.83 -1.35
C TYR A 251 16.22 -15.83 -1.54
N GLN A 252 16.03 -16.72 -0.56
CA GLN A 252 14.91 -17.66 -0.52
C GLN A 252 13.88 -17.18 0.50
N GLY A 253 12.70 -16.80 0.03
CA GLY A 253 11.58 -16.44 0.88
C GLY A 253 10.98 -17.64 1.62
N TYR A 254 10.26 -17.38 2.70
CA TYR A 254 9.73 -18.43 3.59
C TYR A 254 8.80 -19.44 2.89
N GLY A 255 8.10 -19.00 1.84
CA GLY A 255 7.19 -19.84 1.05
C GLY A 255 7.78 -20.40 -0.25
N GLU A 256 9.09 -20.26 -0.47
CA GLU A 256 9.75 -20.59 -1.73
C GLU A 256 10.63 -21.84 -1.62
N SER A 257 10.69 -22.62 -2.70
CA SER A 257 11.48 -23.85 -2.74
C SER A 257 12.96 -23.64 -3.06
N ALA A 258 13.35 -22.46 -3.52
CA ALA A 258 14.73 -22.14 -3.88
C ALA A 258 14.99 -20.62 -3.82
N ALA A 259 16.25 -20.25 -3.58
CA ALA A 259 16.70 -18.87 -3.63
C ALA A 259 16.78 -18.34 -5.07
N PHE A 260 16.48 -17.06 -5.26
CA PHE A 260 16.71 -16.38 -6.53
C PHE A 260 17.05 -14.90 -6.33
N VAL A 261 17.56 -14.30 -7.41
CA VAL A 261 18.00 -12.90 -7.43
C VAL A 261 16.82 -11.94 -7.59
N GLY A 262 16.94 -10.77 -6.95
CA GLY A 262 16.02 -9.65 -7.13
C GLY A 262 16.34 -8.83 -8.39
N GLN A 263 15.35 -8.13 -8.94
CA GLN A 263 15.57 -7.13 -9.99
C GLN A 263 15.09 -5.75 -9.54
N GLY A 264 15.90 -4.73 -9.81
CA GLY A 264 15.64 -3.34 -9.49
C GLY A 264 15.79 -2.45 -10.72
N GLN A 265 15.40 -1.20 -10.56
CA GLN A 265 15.69 -0.12 -11.48
C GLN A 265 16.35 1.02 -10.71
N TYR A 266 17.34 1.68 -11.30
CA TYR A 266 17.93 2.86 -10.67
C TYR A 266 18.18 3.97 -11.68
N GLU A 267 18.20 5.19 -11.19
CA GLU A 267 18.54 6.38 -11.97
C GLU A 267 19.51 7.25 -11.18
N VAL A 268 20.51 7.79 -11.90
CA VAL A 268 21.54 8.65 -11.34
C VAL A 268 21.36 10.06 -11.85
N PHE A 269 21.11 10.98 -10.91
CA PHE A 269 21.01 12.40 -11.13
C PHE A 269 22.29 13.06 -10.60
N LEU A 270 23.23 13.34 -11.50
CA LEU A 270 24.49 13.98 -11.15
C LEU A 270 24.27 15.37 -10.57
N ASP A 271 25.20 15.82 -9.73
CA ASP A 271 25.18 17.16 -9.16
C ASP A 271 25.22 18.28 -10.24
N ASN A 272 24.90 19.52 -9.81
CA ASN A 272 24.85 20.69 -10.69
C ASN A 272 26.12 21.57 -10.63
N VAL A 273 27.17 21.12 -9.94
CA VAL A 273 28.43 21.85 -9.71
C VAL A 273 29.49 21.42 -10.70
N ASP A 274 29.80 20.12 -10.77
CA ASP A 274 30.81 19.57 -11.68
C ASP A 274 30.32 18.38 -12.52
N SER A 275 29.16 17.81 -12.19
CA SER A 275 28.56 16.67 -12.90
C SER A 275 29.48 15.46 -12.92
N VAL A 276 30.18 15.22 -11.81
CA VAL A 276 31.02 14.05 -11.57
C VAL A 276 30.39 13.23 -10.46
N LEU A 277 30.20 11.93 -10.68
CA LEU A 277 29.74 11.03 -9.64
C LEU A 277 30.81 10.92 -8.54
N ASP A 278 30.67 11.69 -7.47
CA ASP A 278 31.68 11.80 -6.40
C ASP A 278 31.05 11.77 -5.00
N LYS A 279 29.83 12.31 -4.81
CA LYS A 279 29.15 12.48 -3.52
C LYS A 279 27.76 11.84 -3.55
N PRO A 280 27.68 10.49 -3.64
CA PRO A 280 26.43 9.79 -3.84
C PRO A 280 25.54 9.77 -2.59
N ILE A 281 24.26 10.09 -2.81
CA ILE A 281 23.15 9.92 -1.89
C ILE A 281 22.18 8.91 -2.52
N PHE A 282 22.04 7.77 -1.86
CA PHE A 282 21.08 6.74 -2.26
C PHE A 282 19.73 7.00 -1.61
N LEU A 283 18.68 7.03 -2.40
CA LEU A 283 17.30 7.07 -1.97
C LEU A 283 16.61 5.77 -2.40
N LEU A 284 16.15 4.99 -1.43
CA LEU A 284 15.49 3.71 -1.70
C LEU A 284 13.97 3.92 -1.68
N ASP A 285 13.26 3.39 -2.69
CA ASP A 285 11.81 3.42 -2.64
C ASP A 285 11.26 2.62 -1.45
N GLY A 286 10.08 3.03 -1.01
CA GLY A 286 9.29 2.38 0.00
C GLY A 286 8.45 1.24 -0.57
N PHE A 287 7.41 0.89 0.17
CA PHE A 287 6.42 -0.10 -0.26
C PHE A 287 5.62 0.47 -1.46
N ASP A 288 5.65 -0.24 -2.60
CA ASP A 288 4.97 0.16 -3.84
C ASP A 288 4.32 -1.03 -4.59
N PRO A 289 3.27 -1.65 -4.05
CA PRO A 289 2.57 -2.73 -4.75
C PRO A 289 2.04 -2.28 -6.11
N GLY A 290 2.36 -3.05 -7.15
CA GLY A 290 1.96 -2.80 -8.52
C GLY A 290 2.86 -1.85 -9.29
N ASP A 291 4.03 -1.46 -8.74
CA ASP A 291 5.01 -0.57 -9.39
C ASP A 291 4.34 0.71 -9.92
N THR A 292 3.67 1.42 -9.01
CA THR A 292 2.85 2.58 -9.34
C THR A 292 3.70 3.84 -9.53
N ARG A 293 4.95 3.82 -9.06
CA ARG A 293 5.88 4.95 -9.13
C ARG A 293 7.13 4.57 -9.90
N ASN A 294 7.64 5.53 -10.66
CA ASN A 294 8.97 5.45 -11.26
C ASN A 294 9.95 6.37 -10.53
N THR A 295 11.22 6.34 -10.93
CA THR A 295 12.30 7.16 -10.36
C THR A 295 11.99 8.67 -10.41
N THR A 296 11.35 9.16 -11.47
CA THR A 296 10.92 10.56 -11.59
C THR A 296 9.85 10.94 -10.56
N ALA A 297 8.87 10.06 -10.34
CA ALA A 297 7.84 10.26 -9.32
C ALA A 297 8.45 10.27 -7.91
N ILE A 298 9.39 9.34 -7.63
CA ILE A 298 10.11 9.28 -6.35
C ILE A 298 10.93 10.56 -6.13
N TYR A 299 11.63 11.08 -7.14
CA TYR A 299 12.35 12.36 -7.06
C TYR A 299 11.39 13.51 -6.69
N SER A 300 10.21 13.52 -7.30
CA SER A 300 9.18 14.54 -7.07
C SER A 300 8.59 14.48 -5.67
N PHE A 301 8.58 13.33 -5.01
CA PHE A 301 8.13 13.18 -3.62
C PHE A 301 9.08 13.77 -2.59
N LEU A 302 10.27 14.21 -3.01
CA LEU A 302 11.19 14.99 -2.16
C LEU A 302 10.82 16.48 -2.05
N ASN A 303 9.67 16.88 -2.61
CA ASN A 303 9.14 18.23 -2.47
C ASN A 303 8.69 18.48 -1.03
N TYR A 304 9.11 19.60 -0.44
CA TYR A 304 8.77 19.98 0.95
C TYR A 304 8.14 21.38 1.06
N GLY A 305 7.89 22.02 -0.09
CA GLY A 305 7.29 23.34 -0.20
C GLY A 305 7.15 23.76 -1.67
N THR A 306 6.51 24.90 -1.92
CA THR A 306 6.33 25.41 -3.28
C THR A 306 7.68 25.76 -3.91
N GLY A 307 8.07 25.03 -4.96
CA GLY A 307 9.36 25.22 -5.63
C GLY A 307 10.56 24.73 -4.82
N GLN A 308 10.35 23.96 -3.76
CA GLN A 308 11.39 23.45 -2.87
C GLN A 308 11.45 21.93 -2.93
N ASN A 309 12.64 21.38 -3.18
CA ASN A 309 12.86 19.94 -3.32
C ASN A 309 14.23 19.55 -2.72
N LEU A 310 14.24 18.57 -1.82
CA LEU A 310 15.44 18.17 -1.08
C LEU A 310 16.55 17.66 -2.02
N ALA A 311 16.22 16.88 -3.05
CA ALA A 311 17.23 16.42 -4.01
C ALA A 311 17.79 17.57 -4.84
N THR A 312 16.96 18.52 -5.27
CA THR A 312 17.42 19.71 -5.99
C THR A 312 18.36 20.56 -5.13
N ASP A 313 18.03 20.75 -3.86
CA ASP A 313 18.87 21.50 -2.93
C ASP A 313 20.22 20.80 -2.71
N LEU A 314 20.22 19.49 -2.55
CA LEU A 314 21.45 18.68 -2.38
C LEU A 314 22.33 18.68 -3.64
N ARG A 315 21.74 18.58 -4.83
CA ARG A 315 22.46 18.66 -6.11
C ARG A 315 23.11 20.04 -6.31
N ALA A 316 22.48 21.10 -5.84
CA ALA A 316 23.08 22.44 -5.81
C ALA A 316 24.25 22.57 -4.81
N GLN A 317 24.34 21.66 -3.83
CA GLN A 317 25.48 21.55 -2.90
C GLN A 317 26.56 20.56 -3.38
N GLY A 318 26.45 20.02 -4.61
CA GLY A 318 27.45 19.12 -5.18
C GLY A 318 27.27 17.65 -4.78
N PHE A 319 26.05 17.20 -4.47
CA PHE A 319 25.74 15.79 -4.21
C PHE A 319 25.00 15.14 -5.38
N ASP A 320 25.32 13.88 -5.65
CA ASP A 320 24.65 13.06 -6.65
C ASP A 320 23.48 12.30 -6.02
N ILE A 321 22.32 12.28 -6.69
CA ILE A 321 21.14 11.55 -6.19
C ILE A 321 20.98 10.27 -6.99
N ILE A 322 20.90 9.14 -6.29
CA ILE A 322 20.72 7.82 -6.87
C ILE A 322 19.44 7.24 -6.31
N ILE A 323 18.43 7.08 -7.16
CA ILE A 323 17.14 6.53 -6.75
C ILE A 323 17.11 5.04 -7.13
N LEU A 324 16.72 4.17 -6.19
CA LEU A 324 16.47 2.75 -6.44
C LEU A 324 14.96 2.46 -6.33
N ASN A 325 14.35 2.07 -7.46
CA ASN A 325 13.00 1.55 -7.58
C ASN A 325 12.99 0.01 -7.65
N PHE A 326 11.89 -0.61 -7.25
CA PHE A 326 11.68 -2.06 -7.28
C PHE A 326 10.52 -2.43 -8.21
N PRO A 327 10.78 -2.62 -9.52
CA PRO A 327 9.72 -2.79 -10.50
C PRO A 327 9.03 -4.14 -10.40
N THR A 328 7.89 -4.28 -11.08
CA THR A 328 7.33 -5.62 -11.37
C THR A 328 8.15 -6.29 -12.48
N TYR A 329 8.60 -7.53 -12.25
CA TYR A 329 9.41 -8.28 -13.21
C TYR A 329 8.99 -9.75 -13.30
N THR A 330 9.37 -10.40 -14.39
CA THR A 330 9.23 -11.87 -14.51
C THR A 330 10.51 -12.52 -14.02
N ARG A 331 10.41 -13.45 -13.07
CA ARG A 331 11.56 -14.22 -12.59
C ARG A 331 12.23 -14.91 -13.79
N PRO A 332 13.56 -14.77 -13.97
CA PRO A 332 14.28 -15.33 -15.12
C PRO A 332 13.94 -16.80 -15.36
N SER A 333 13.70 -17.16 -16.62
CA SER A 333 13.40 -18.52 -17.06
C SER A 333 12.14 -19.16 -16.45
N THR A 334 11.21 -18.35 -15.94
CA THR A 334 9.90 -18.83 -15.44
C THR A 334 8.76 -17.94 -15.94
N THR A 335 7.52 -18.29 -15.61
CA THR A 335 6.31 -17.46 -15.81
C THR A 335 5.86 -16.74 -14.54
N THR A 336 6.66 -16.80 -13.47
CA THR A 336 6.31 -16.19 -12.18
C THR A 336 6.57 -14.69 -12.24
N VAL A 337 5.51 -13.90 -12.12
CA VAL A 337 5.58 -12.45 -11.97
C VAL A 337 5.85 -12.11 -10.50
N ILE A 338 6.85 -11.28 -10.26
CA ILE A 338 7.23 -10.76 -8.95
C ILE A 338 6.94 -9.26 -8.95
N ASP A 339 6.23 -8.81 -7.93
CA ASP A 339 6.03 -7.39 -7.65
C ASP A 339 7.16 -6.93 -6.72
N GLY A 340 8.19 -6.30 -7.28
CA GLY A 340 9.39 -5.89 -6.54
C GLY A 340 9.10 -4.91 -5.41
N GLY A 341 8.14 -4.00 -5.61
CA GLY A 341 7.75 -2.98 -4.64
C GLY A 341 7.05 -3.54 -3.40
N ALA A 342 6.69 -4.82 -3.43
CA ALA A 342 6.04 -5.54 -2.33
C ALA A 342 6.74 -6.87 -1.96
N ASP A 343 7.92 -7.13 -2.54
CA ASP A 343 8.68 -8.38 -2.36
C ASP A 343 9.42 -8.42 -1.01
N TYR A 344 10.02 -9.56 -0.68
CA TYR A 344 10.77 -9.76 0.57
C TYR A 344 11.82 -8.66 0.77
N ILE A 345 11.84 -8.08 1.98
CA ILE A 345 12.74 -6.97 2.30
C ILE A 345 14.21 -7.39 2.15
N GLN A 346 14.54 -8.64 2.46
CA GLN A 346 15.89 -9.19 2.29
C GLN A 346 16.29 -9.30 0.82
N ARG A 347 15.37 -9.70 -0.07
CA ARG A 347 15.68 -9.76 -1.51
C ARG A 347 15.92 -8.37 -2.08
N ASN A 348 15.09 -7.40 -1.70
CA ASN A 348 15.28 -6.00 -2.06
C ASN A 348 16.59 -5.43 -1.48
N ALA A 349 16.98 -5.83 -0.28
CA ALA A 349 18.27 -5.47 0.30
C ALA A 349 19.45 -6.01 -0.51
N MET A 350 19.37 -7.21 -1.08
CA MET A 350 20.44 -7.74 -1.93
C MET A 350 20.59 -6.98 -3.25
N ILE A 351 19.51 -6.39 -3.77
CA ILE A 351 19.58 -5.47 -4.91
C ILE A 351 20.37 -4.21 -4.51
N PHE A 352 20.09 -3.66 -3.33
CA PHE A 352 20.80 -2.48 -2.85
C PHE A 352 22.28 -2.74 -2.55
N VAL A 353 22.64 -3.92 -2.04
CA VAL A 353 24.05 -4.35 -1.91
C VAL A 353 24.77 -4.31 -3.25
N GLU A 354 24.14 -4.84 -4.31
CA GLU A 354 24.71 -4.81 -5.65
C GLU A 354 24.85 -3.37 -6.17
N LEU A 355 23.84 -2.52 -5.96
CA LEU A 355 23.89 -1.12 -6.38
C LEU A 355 25.02 -0.35 -5.69
N LEU A 356 25.21 -0.54 -4.37
CA LEU A 356 26.30 0.06 -3.62
C LEU A 356 27.66 -0.33 -4.21
N ASN A 357 27.87 -1.62 -4.49
CA ASN A 357 29.11 -2.10 -5.09
C ASN A 357 29.36 -1.48 -6.47
N GLN A 358 28.34 -1.42 -7.33
CA GLN A 358 28.46 -0.85 -8.68
C GLN A 358 28.78 0.64 -8.65
N ILE A 359 28.11 1.41 -7.80
CA ILE A 359 28.36 2.87 -7.69
C ILE A 359 29.71 3.15 -7.03
N ASN A 360 30.08 2.41 -5.98
CA ASN A 360 31.38 2.58 -5.32
C ASN A 360 32.55 2.27 -6.26
N ALA A 361 32.38 1.34 -7.20
CA ALA A 361 33.40 1.04 -8.21
C ALA A 361 33.54 2.13 -9.29
N GLN A 362 32.53 2.99 -9.44
CA GLN A 362 32.45 4.00 -10.50
C GLN A 362 32.66 5.43 -10.00
N LYS A 363 32.36 5.71 -8.73
CA LYS A 363 32.49 7.05 -8.17
C LYS A 363 33.96 7.49 -8.09
N VAL A 364 34.17 8.78 -8.27
CA VAL A 364 35.48 9.43 -8.20
C VAL A 364 35.72 9.94 -6.78
N GLY A 365 36.95 9.76 -6.28
CA GLY A 365 37.34 10.25 -4.96
C GLY A 365 37.01 9.29 -3.81
N THR A 366 36.99 9.82 -2.59
CA THR A 366 36.88 9.02 -1.35
C THR A 366 35.70 9.45 -0.48
N GLU A 367 34.78 10.24 -1.03
CA GLU A 367 33.60 10.69 -0.28
C GLU A 367 32.67 9.52 -0.01
N LYS A 368 32.27 9.39 1.26
CA LYS A 368 31.42 8.28 1.72
C LYS A 368 29.96 8.54 1.40
N ASN A 369 29.26 7.47 1.07
CA ASN A 369 27.85 7.48 0.68
C ASN A 369 26.95 7.96 1.83
N VAL A 370 25.83 8.58 1.45
CA VAL A 370 24.64 8.76 2.31
C VAL A 370 23.55 7.84 1.83
N VAL A 371 22.79 7.24 2.75
CA VAL A 371 21.63 6.42 2.43
C VAL A 371 20.40 6.97 3.14
N ILE A 372 19.35 7.25 2.39
CA ILE A 372 18.05 7.69 2.89
C ILE A 372 17.03 6.61 2.55
N GLY A 373 16.38 6.09 3.58
CA GLY A 373 15.38 5.02 3.43
C GLY A 373 14.02 5.46 3.97
N PRO A 374 13.14 6.04 3.14
CA PRO A 374 11.73 6.24 3.47
C PRO A 374 10.98 4.91 3.60
N SER A 375 10.10 4.79 4.59
CA SER A 375 9.19 3.64 4.74
C SER A 375 9.95 2.29 4.75
N MET A 376 9.47 1.30 3.98
CA MET A 376 10.15 0.01 3.74
C MET A 376 11.60 0.17 3.26
N GLY A 377 11.92 1.23 2.50
CA GLY A 377 13.28 1.54 2.04
C GLY A 377 14.27 1.70 3.20
N GLY A 378 13.80 2.13 4.38
CA GLY A 378 14.62 2.15 5.59
C GLY A 378 14.96 0.76 6.11
N LEU A 379 14.04 -0.20 6.03
CA LEU A 379 14.32 -1.59 6.40
C LEU A 379 15.30 -2.24 5.41
N ILE A 380 15.11 -1.98 4.11
CA ILE A 380 16.02 -2.41 3.04
C ILE A 380 17.44 -1.88 3.29
N ALA A 381 17.58 -0.58 3.55
CA ALA A 381 18.86 0.07 3.84
C ALA A 381 19.51 -0.52 5.11
N ARG A 382 18.75 -0.64 6.21
CA ARG A 382 19.23 -1.23 7.46
C ARG A 382 19.77 -2.64 7.22
N TYR A 383 18.99 -3.48 6.54
CA TYR A 383 19.36 -4.87 6.27
C TYR A 383 20.61 -4.95 5.40
N ALA A 384 20.65 -4.23 4.27
CA ALA A 384 21.77 -4.27 3.33
C ALA A 384 23.08 -3.80 3.96
N LEU A 385 23.08 -2.64 4.63
CA LEU A 385 24.26 -2.08 5.28
C LEU A 385 24.77 -3.04 6.36
N ARG A 386 23.87 -3.56 7.19
CA ARG A 386 24.25 -4.50 8.25
C ARG A 386 24.74 -5.84 7.70
N TYR A 387 24.11 -6.34 6.64
CA TYR A 387 24.56 -7.53 5.93
C TYR A 387 25.99 -7.36 5.41
N MET A 388 26.29 -6.21 4.79
CA MET A 388 27.64 -5.92 4.29
C MET A 388 28.67 -5.89 5.43
N GLU A 389 28.38 -5.24 6.56
CA GLU A 389 29.24 -5.25 7.75
C GLU A 389 29.52 -6.68 8.27
N MET A 390 28.46 -7.48 8.44
CA MET A 390 28.57 -8.85 8.96
C MET A 390 29.32 -9.79 8.02
N ASN A 391 29.36 -9.47 6.72
CA ASN A 391 30.04 -10.25 5.69
C ASN A 391 31.36 -9.61 5.21
N SER A 392 31.88 -8.62 5.94
CA SER A 392 33.14 -7.93 5.61
C SER A 392 33.16 -7.30 4.20
N LEU A 393 31.99 -6.86 3.72
CA LEU A 393 31.84 -6.11 2.47
C LEU A 393 31.86 -4.62 2.79
N ASN A 394 32.68 -3.84 2.08
CA ASN A 394 32.74 -2.39 2.29
C ASN A 394 31.58 -1.69 1.57
N HIS A 395 30.61 -1.18 2.34
CA HIS A 395 29.51 -0.36 1.82
C HIS A 395 29.88 1.11 1.59
N ASP A 396 31.06 1.54 2.07
CA ASP A 396 31.59 2.91 1.96
C ASP A 396 30.57 4.02 2.28
N THR A 397 29.83 3.83 3.37
CA THR A 397 28.71 4.69 3.78
C THR A 397 29.02 5.33 5.12
N ARG A 398 28.68 6.61 5.28
CA ARG A 398 28.89 7.36 6.54
C ARG A 398 27.60 7.67 7.30
N LEU A 399 26.48 7.78 6.60
CA LEU A 399 25.21 8.24 7.16
C LEU A 399 24.06 7.39 6.62
N TYR A 400 23.21 6.93 7.53
CA TYR A 400 21.93 6.29 7.24
C TYR A 400 20.82 7.11 7.90
N ILE A 401 19.92 7.66 7.08
CA ILE A 401 18.71 8.37 7.50
C ILE A 401 17.53 7.43 7.32
N SER A 402 17.01 6.90 8.43
CA SER A 402 15.73 6.20 8.44
C SER A 402 14.60 7.23 8.40
N PHE A 403 13.71 7.15 7.42
CA PHE A 403 12.60 8.10 7.29
C PHE A 403 11.26 7.37 7.43
N ASP A 404 10.67 7.52 8.61
CA ASP A 404 9.39 6.95 9.04
C ASP A 404 9.28 5.44 8.78
N SER A 405 10.37 4.71 8.98
CA SER A 405 10.49 3.30 8.57
C SER A 405 9.97 2.34 9.66
N PRO A 406 9.20 1.28 9.32
CA PRO A 406 8.58 0.39 10.31
C PRO A 406 9.56 -0.61 10.98
N HIS A 407 10.55 -0.15 11.75
CA HIS A 407 11.56 -1.02 12.39
C HIS A 407 10.99 -2.02 13.41
N GLN A 408 9.83 -1.71 13.99
CA GLN A 408 9.06 -2.61 14.83
C GLN A 408 7.69 -2.95 14.20
N GLY A 409 7.56 -2.78 12.88
CA GLY A 409 6.37 -3.11 12.10
C GLY A 409 5.43 -1.93 11.79
N ALA A 410 4.50 -2.20 10.89
CA ALA A 410 3.48 -1.28 10.40
C ALA A 410 2.09 -1.75 10.82
N ASN A 411 1.09 -0.91 10.58
CA ASN A 411 -0.31 -1.18 10.90
C ASN A 411 -1.21 -0.84 9.71
N VAL A 412 -2.10 -1.75 9.36
CA VAL A 412 -3.35 -1.43 8.66
C VAL A 412 -4.47 -1.92 9.58
N PRO A 413 -5.51 -1.14 9.88
CA PRO A 413 -6.51 -1.54 10.84
C PRO A 413 -7.07 -2.92 10.54
N ILE A 414 -7.00 -3.81 11.53
CA ILE A 414 -7.38 -5.21 11.37
C ILE A 414 -8.86 -5.35 10.94
N GLY A 415 -9.70 -4.37 11.30
CA GLY A 415 -11.07 -4.26 10.82
C GLY A 415 -11.19 -4.03 9.30
N PHE A 416 -10.32 -3.20 8.71
CA PHE A 416 -10.24 -3.04 7.24
C PHE A 416 -9.68 -4.30 6.58
N GLN A 417 -8.65 -4.93 7.15
CA GLN A 417 -8.09 -6.17 6.60
C GLN A 417 -9.14 -7.29 6.57
N HIS A 418 -9.90 -7.47 7.66
CA HIS A 418 -11.04 -8.39 7.71
C HIS A 418 -12.07 -8.07 6.62
N LEU A 419 -12.54 -6.82 6.58
CA LEU A 419 -13.59 -6.42 5.65
C LEU A 419 -13.17 -6.65 4.20
N PHE A 420 -12.00 -6.17 3.80
CA PHE A 420 -11.54 -6.28 2.42
C PHE A 420 -11.25 -7.74 2.04
N ASN A 421 -10.69 -8.55 2.94
CA ASN A 421 -10.52 -9.98 2.68
C ASN A 421 -11.87 -10.71 2.51
N TYR A 422 -12.86 -10.38 3.34
CA TYR A 422 -14.21 -10.91 3.19
C TYR A 422 -14.89 -10.44 1.89
N MET A 423 -14.76 -9.16 1.55
CA MET A 423 -15.25 -8.62 0.29
C MET A 423 -14.49 -9.18 -0.92
N ALA A 424 -13.28 -9.70 -0.78
CA ALA A 424 -12.51 -10.27 -1.88
C ALA A 424 -12.79 -11.77 -2.13
N TYR A 425 -13.02 -12.56 -1.06
CA TYR A 425 -13.13 -14.03 -1.13
C TYR A 425 -14.39 -14.62 -0.50
N GLY A 426 -15.20 -13.82 0.18
CA GLY A 426 -16.45 -14.26 0.79
C GLY A 426 -17.57 -14.51 -0.23
N PRO A 427 -18.77 -14.92 0.23
CA PRO A 427 -19.91 -15.22 -0.65
C PRO A 427 -20.37 -14.03 -1.52
N ALA A 428 -20.17 -12.79 -1.05
CA ALA A 428 -20.48 -11.57 -1.78
C ALA A 428 -19.24 -10.93 -2.45
N ALA A 429 -18.31 -11.76 -2.94
CA ALA A 429 -17.02 -11.29 -3.45
C ALA A 429 -17.11 -10.23 -4.57
N ILE A 430 -16.24 -9.22 -4.44
CA ILE A 430 -15.97 -8.11 -5.34
C ILE A 430 -14.54 -8.29 -5.89
N THR A 431 -14.41 -8.59 -7.17
CA THR A 431 -13.13 -8.84 -7.83
C THR A 431 -12.23 -7.60 -7.83
N ALA A 432 -12.80 -6.39 -7.80
CA ALA A 432 -12.04 -5.15 -7.72
C ALA A 432 -11.27 -4.97 -6.39
N VAL A 433 -11.68 -5.66 -5.32
CA VAL A 433 -11.00 -5.61 -4.01
C VAL A 433 -9.87 -6.65 -3.92
N GLN A 434 -9.89 -7.68 -4.77
CA GLN A 434 -8.85 -8.72 -4.74
C GLN A 434 -7.42 -8.20 -4.93
N PRO A 435 -7.12 -7.23 -5.82
CA PRO A 435 -5.78 -6.67 -5.93
C PRO A 435 -5.27 -6.02 -4.64
N ILE A 436 -6.13 -5.38 -3.84
CA ILE A 436 -5.75 -4.87 -2.51
C ILE A 436 -5.33 -6.03 -1.61
N VAL A 437 -6.11 -7.10 -1.59
CA VAL A 437 -5.83 -8.21 -0.68
C VAL A 437 -4.61 -9.01 -1.14
N ASP A 438 -4.59 -9.46 -2.39
CA ASP A 438 -3.52 -10.30 -2.96
C ASP A 438 -2.23 -9.51 -3.19
N GLY A 439 -2.33 -8.30 -3.75
CA GLY A 439 -1.18 -7.48 -4.15
C GLY A 439 -0.61 -6.65 -3.00
N MET A 440 -1.45 -6.12 -2.11
CA MET A 440 -0.99 -5.30 -0.98
C MET A 440 -0.87 -6.13 0.31
N MET A 441 -1.97 -6.69 0.83
CA MET A 441 -1.98 -7.27 2.19
C MET A 441 -1.32 -8.66 2.31
N LYS A 442 -1.38 -9.47 1.26
CA LYS A 442 -0.72 -10.79 1.16
C LYS A 442 0.67 -10.73 0.53
N SER A 443 1.16 -9.54 0.20
CA SER A 443 2.52 -9.39 -0.31
C SER A 443 3.55 -9.84 0.73
N PRO A 444 4.71 -10.36 0.31
CA PRO A 444 5.80 -10.70 1.22
C PRO A 444 6.14 -9.57 2.20
N ALA A 445 6.35 -8.35 1.71
CA ALA A 445 6.70 -7.20 2.55
C ALA A 445 5.60 -6.86 3.57
N ALA A 446 4.32 -6.85 3.17
CA ALA A 446 3.24 -6.57 4.12
C ALA A 446 3.15 -7.64 5.22
N ARG A 447 3.33 -8.92 4.87
CA ARG A 447 3.37 -10.01 5.85
C ARG A 447 4.55 -9.90 6.82
N GLU A 448 5.68 -9.36 6.36
CA GLU A 448 6.87 -9.09 7.17
C GLU A 448 6.72 -7.86 8.06
N MET A 449 5.96 -6.84 7.64
CA MET A 449 5.84 -5.57 8.37
C MET A 449 4.64 -5.51 9.31
N LEU A 450 3.47 -6.03 8.91
CA LEU A 450 2.23 -5.83 9.68
C LEU A 450 2.29 -6.51 11.06
N ILE A 451 2.08 -5.70 12.10
CA ILE A 451 2.07 -6.14 13.50
C ILE A 451 0.84 -7.02 13.77
N ASP A 452 -0.30 -6.59 13.25
CA ASP A 452 -1.56 -7.32 13.29
C ASP A 452 -2.00 -7.60 11.85
N GLN A 453 -2.10 -8.88 11.47
CA GLN A 453 -2.29 -9.28 10.07
C GLN A 453 -3.31 -10.40 9.94
N PHE A 454 -4.28 -10.21 9.03
CA PHE A 454 -5.50 -11.02 8.96
C PHE A 454 -5.28 -12.54 8.81
N GLU A 455 -4.22 -13.01 8.15
CA GLU A 455 -3.94 -14.44 7.98
C GLU A 455 -3.59 -15.12 9.30
N GLY A 456 -3.08 -14.38 10.28
CA GLY A 456 -2.90 -14.86 11.66
C GLY A 456 -4.22 -15.09 12.40
N HIS A 457 -5.33 -14.53 11.90
CA HIS A 457 -6.66 -14.65 12.51
C HIS A 457 -7.59 -15.60 11.76
N LEU A 458 -7.24 -16.13 10.58
CA LEU A 458 -8.15 -16.98 9.81
C LEU A 458 -8.50 -18.27 10.56
N GLN A 459 -9.75 -18.70 10.44
CA GLN A 459 -10.18 -20.03 10.86
C GLN A 459 -9.49 -21.09 10.00
N ALA A 460 -9.14 -22.23 10.60
CA ALA A 460 -8.54 -23.34 9.87
C ALA A 460 -9.45 -23.78 8.70
N GLY A 461 -8.91 -23.77 7.48
CA GLY A 461 -9.64 -24.12 6.26
C GLY A 461 -10.52 -23.03 5.68
N SER A 462 -10.59 -21.84 6.30
CA SER A 462 -11.30 -20.69 5.76
C SER A 462 -10.35 -19.70 5.08
N ALA A 463 -10.77 -19.16 3.93
CA ALA A 463 -10.04 -18.11 3.23
C ALA A 463 -10.37 -16.70 3.75
N PHE A 464 -11.48 -16.53 4.50
CA PHE A 464 -12.01 -15.23 4.85
C PHE A 464 -12.61 -15.09 6.25
N GLU A 465 -12.98 -16.18 6.92
CA GLU A 465 -13.57 -16.10 8.27
C GLU A 465 -12.49 -16.01 9.34
N PHE A 466 -12.67 -15.08 10.27
CA PHE A 466 -11.79 -14.92 11.43
C PHE A 466 -12.16 -15.87 12.57
N ASN A 467 -11.13 -16.33 13.27
CA ASN A 467 -11.25 -17.15 14.46
C ASN A 467 -11.75 -16.29 15.62
N THR A 468 -12.85 -16.71 16.24
CA THR A 468 -13.53 -15.97 17.31
C THR A 468 -13.09 -16.40 18.72
N THR A 469 -12.16 -17.35 18.83
CA THR A 469 -11.59 -17.75 20.12
C THR A 469 -10.84 -16.58 20.77
N THR A 470 -10.92 -16.47 22.09
CA THR A 470 -10.33 -15.34 22.83
C THR A 470 -8.83 -15.17 22.64
N THR A 471 -8.11 -16.26 22.37
CA THR A 471 -6.66 -16.25 22.09
C THR A 471 -6.32 -15.66 20.73
N SER A 472 -7.24 -15.74 19.76
CA SER A 472 -7.07 -15.21 18.41
C SER A 472 -7.50 -13.76 18.26
N LEU A 473 -7.89 -13.08 19.35
CA LEU A 473 -8.31 -11.68 19.32
C LEU A 473 -7.16 -10.71 19.57
N LEU A 474 -6.05 -11.17 20.17
CA LEU A 474 -4.87 -10.34 20.40
C LEU A 474 -4.11 -10.12 19.08
N PRO A 475 -3.38 -9.00 18.93
CA PRO A 475 -2.62 -8.74 17.72
C PRO A 475 -1.66 -9.87 17.39
N THR A 476 -1.67 -10.32 16.13
CA THR A 476 -0.72 -11.32 15.63
C THR A 476 -0.34 -11.05 14.19
N GLY A 477 0.95 -11.20 13.87
CA GLY A 477 1.44 -11.10 12.50
C GLY A 477 1.08 -12.32 11.66
N CYS A 478 1.42 -12.26 10.37
CA CYS A 478 1.26 -13.38 9.45
C CYS A 478 2.15 -14.57 9.90
N PRO A 479 1.59 -15.79 10.03
CA PRO A 479 2.35 -16.97 10.44
C PRO A 479 3.55 -17.23 9.53
N ASN A 480 4.73 -17.46 10.13
CA ASN A 480 6.01 -17.71 9.45
C ASN A 480 6.62 -16.53 8.66
N TYR A 481 6.07 -15.31 8.76
CA TYR A 481 6.64 -14.12 8.12
C TYR A 481 7.12 -13.10 9.15
N ARG A 482 6.18 -12.48 9.88
CA ARG A 482 6.45 -11.33 10.78
C ARG A 482 7.45 -11.64 11.88
N THR A 483 7.26 -12.76 12.59
CA THR A 483 8.11 -13.14 13.72
C THR A 483 9.52 -13.56 13.26
N PRO A 484 9.68 -14.46 12.26
CA PRO A 484 11.01 -14.75 11.71
C PRO A 484 11.77 -13.51 11.25
N PHE A 485 11.12 -12.64 10.46
CA PHE A 485 11.75 -11.41 9.97
C PHE A 485 12.21 -10.48 11.10
N GLN A 486 11.36 -10.25 12.11
CA GLN A 486 11.74 -9.40 13.24
C GLN A 486 12.88 -9.99 14.06
N ASN A 487 12.87 -11.29 14.28
CA ASN A 487 13.92 -11.98 15.00
C ASN A 487 15.25 -11.86 14.26
N GLU A 488 15.23 -12.00 12.94
CA GLU A 488 16.38 -11.77 12.06
C GLU A 488 16.88 -10.32 12.18
N LEU A 489 16.01 -9.33 11.98
CA LEU A 489 16.38 -7.91 12.11
C LEU A 489 16.95 -7.56 13.50
N ASN A 490 16.35 -8.11 14.56
CA ASN A 490 16.80 -7.89 15.93
C ASN A 490 18.16 -8.54 16.20
N ALA A 491 18.38 -9.77 15.69
CA ALA A 491 19.63 -10.48 15.83
C ALA A 491 20.78 -9.81 15.04
N MET A 492 20.49 -9.32 13.83
CA MET A 492 21.45 -8.56 13.04
C MET A 492 21.77 -7.21 13.69
N GLY A 493 20.75 -6.52 14.21
CA GLY A 493 20.88 -5.18 14.76
C GLY A 493 20.84 -4.07 13.70
N PHE A 494 21.32 -2.89 14.05
CA PHE A 494 21.50 -1.77 13.13
C PHE A 494 22.95 -1.74 12.61
N PRO A 495 23.23 -1.08 11.47
CA PRO A 495 24.59 -0.79 11.04
C PRO A 495 25.39 -0.14 12.18
N THR A 496 26.63 -0.57 12.36
CA THR A 496 27.48 -0.18 13.51
C THR A 496 28.62 0.74 13.13
N THR A 497 28.97 0.79 11.84
CA THR A 497 30.03 1.63 11.27
C THR A 497 29.49 2.89 10.58
N VAL A 498 28.16 3.06 10.62
CA VAL A 498 27.42 4.16 10.00
C VAL A 498 26.75 5.00 11.10
N ARG A 499 26.67 6.32 10.89
CA ARG A 499 25.85 7.18 11.74
C ARG A 499 24.37 6.94 11.41
N ASN A 500 23.63 6.37 12.35
CA ASN A 500 22.20 6.11 12.19
C ASN A 500 21.39 7.27 12.77
N VAL A 501 20.58 7.93 11.94
CA VAL A 501 19.67 9.00 12.38
C VAL A 501 18.26 8.72 11.87
N SER A 502 17.25 9.33 12.47
CA SER A 502 15.85 9.12 12.09
C SER A 502 15.06 10.39 11.85
N ILE A 503 14.10 10.29 10.94
CA ILE A 503 12.97 11.22 10.81
C ILE A 503 11.73 10.39 11.10
N ALA A 504 10.91 10.80 12.06
CA ALA A 504 9.59 10.23 12.28
C ALA A 504 8.53 11.23 11.79
N ASN A 505 7.39 10.74 11.28
CA ASN A 505 6.22 11.57 10.99
C ASN A 505 5.14 11.47 12.07
N GLY A 506 5.31 10.58 13.04
CA GLY A 506 4.43 10.47 14.19
C GLY A 506 4.77 11.43 15.32
N ALA A 507 3.76 11.86 16.07
CA ALA A 507 3.94 12.71 17.23
C ALA A 507 4.81 12.01 18.29
N GLY A 508 5.82 12.72 18.78
CA GLY A 508 6.72 12.25 19.83
C GLY A 508 6.17 12.42 21.25
N ASP A 509 5.12 13.20 21.43
CA ASP A 509 4.58 13.58 22.75
C ASP A 509 3.43 12.69 23.24
N GLY A 510 3.10 11.63 22.48
CA GLY A 510 1.98 10.73 22.80
C GLY A 510 0.65 11.15 22.18
N THR A 511 0.60 12.20 21.34
CA THR A 511 -0.62 12.64 20.66
C THR A 511 -1.15 11.58 19.70
N MET A 512 -2.40 11.17 19.91
CA MET A 512 -3.09 10.15 19.13
C MET A 512 -3.71 10.71 17.84
N ASN A 513 -3.99 9.85 16.86
CA ASN A 513 -4.73 10.23 15.64
C ASN A 513 -6.25 10.35 15.90
N TYR A 514 -6.80 9.41 16.66
CA TYR A 514 -8.19 9.38 17.14
C TYR A 514 -8.20 8.76 18.55
N THR A 515 -9.37 8.53 19.12
CA THR A 515 -9.49 7.72 20.33
C THR A 515 -9.61 6.23 19.97
N PRO A 516 -9.06 5.31 20.77
CA PRO A 516 -9.35 3.88 20.59
C PRO A 516 -10.87 3.61 20.59
N ASP A 517 -11.30 2.57 19.86
CA ASP A 517 -12.74 2.25 19.62
C ASP A 517 -13.53 3.33 18.83
N PHE A 518 -12.84 4.20 18.08
CA PHE A 518 -13.49 5.16 17.18
C PHE A 518 -14.37 4.45 16.14
N GLU A 519 -15.59 4.97 15.91
CA GLU A 519 -16.51 4.45 14.89
C GLU A 519 -16.13 4.98 13.51
N VAL A 520 -15.45 4.13 12.75
CA VAL A 520 -14.97 4.44 11.38
C VAL A 520 -16.12 4.44 10.39
N MET A 521 -17.09 3.52 10.52
CA MET A 521 -18.24 3.44 9.63
C MET A 521 -19.41 2.71 10.29
N ASN A 522 -20.62 3.18 10.00
CA ASN A 522 -21.87 2.47 10.24
C ASN A 522 -22.84 2.82 9.12
N HIS A 523 -22.77 2.06 8.02
CA HIS A 523 -23.47 2.43 6.78
C HIS A 523 -24.25 1.26 6.17
N THR A 524 -25.33 1.59 5.47
CA THR A 524 -26.14 0.63 4.70
C THR A 524 -26.07 0.95 3.22
N PHE A 525 -25.48 0.04 2.45
CA PHE A 525 -25.34 0.10 1.00
C PHE A 525 -26.51 -0.63 0.33
N ASN A 526 -27.31 0.08 -0.45
CA ASN A 526 -28.40 -0.54 -1.22
C ASN A 526 -27.86 -0.96 -2.60
N ILE A 527 -27.66 -2.26 -2.80
CA ILE A 527 -27.03 -2.81 -4.01
C ILE A 527 -28.07 -2.95 -5.12
N THR A 528 -29.23 -3.52 -4.79
CA THR A 528 -30.38 -3.62 -5.70
C THR A 528 -31.66 -3.29 -4.94
N SER A 529 -32.81 -3.31 -5.64
CA SER A 529 -34.11 -3.13 -4.97
C SER A 529 -34.45 -4.21 -3.93
N THR A 530 -33.74 -5.34 -3.93
CA THR A 530 -33.97 -6.50 -3.05
C THR A 530 -32.71 -6.93 -2.30
N GLN A 531 -31.56 -6.31 -2.50
CA GLN A 531 -30.29 -6.67 -1.86
C GLN A 531 -29.60 -5.44 -1.26
N ARG A 532 -29.12 -5.55 -0.02
CA ARG A 532 -28.35 -4.49 0.66
C ARG A 532 -27.23 -5.06 1.53
N ALA A 533 -26.19 -4.29 1.79
CA ALA A 533 -25.14 -4.62 2.75
C ALA A 533 -25.15 -3.62 3.91
N ILE A 534 -24.90 -4.09 5.14
CA ILE A 534 -24.67 -3.25 6.31
C ILE A 534 -23.23 -3.49 6.76
N ILE A 535 -22.44 -2.43 6.81
CA ILE A 535 -21.03 -2.48 7.22
C ILE A 535 -20.84 -1.63 8.47
N ASN A 536 -20.21 -2.25 9.47
CA ASN A 536 -19.76 -1.59 10.68
C ASN A 536 -18.26 -1.76 10.82
N LEU A 537 -17.55 -0.64 11.03
CA LEU A 537 -16.11 -0.61 11.24
C LEU A 537 -15.77 0.24 12.46
N ARG A 538 -14.83 -0.26 13.27
CA ARG A 538 -14.28 0.44 14.42
C ARG A 538 -12.78 0.26 14.48
N TYR A 539 -12.08 1.27 14.99
CA TYR A 539 -10.68 1.11 15.36
C TYR A 539 -10.52 0.20 16.58
N THR A 540 -9.32 -0.36 16.70
CA THR A 540 -8.93 -1.28 17.77
C THR A 540 -9.11 -0.64 19.17
N PRO A 541 -9.33 -1.46 20.20
CA PRO A 541 -9.93 -0.99 21.44
C PRO A 541 -8.91 -0.40 22.43
N ASN A 542 -9.43 0.11 23.55
CA ASN A 542 -8.62 0.52 24.69
C ASN A 542 -7.86 -0.66 25.31
N THR A 543 -6.79 -0.37 26.06
CA THR A 543 -5.93 -1.36 26.74
C THR A 543 -6.74 -2.42 27.49
N ASN A 544 -6.41 -3.70 27.29
CA ASN A 544 -7.07 -4.85 27.90
C ASN A 544 -8.59 -4.95 27.68
N THR A 545 -9.13 -4.28 26.65
CA THR A 545 -10.56 -4.39 26.29
C THR A 545 -10.71 -5.04 24.91
N THR A 546 -11.94 -5.46 24.59
CA THR A 546 -12.31 -6.10 23.33
C THR A 546 -13.46 -5.33 22.70
N ASN A 547 -13.41 -5.10 21.39
CA ASN A 547 -14.52 -4.55 20.62
C ASN A 547 -14.70 -5.32 19.29
N GLN A 548 -15.82 -5.06 18.61
CA GLN A 548 -16.07 -5.53 17.25
C GLN A 548 -15.52 -4.50 16.28
N VAL A 549 -14.37 -4.80 15.68
CA VAL A 549 -13.66 -3.92 14.74
C VAL A 549 -14.25 -3.97 13.33
N SER A 550 -14.94 -5.05 12.98
CA SER A 550 -15.58 -5.20 11.67
C SER A 550 -16.78 -6.12 11.73
N ARG A 551 -17.85 -5.76 11.01
CA ARG A 551 -19.00 -6.62 10.74
C ARG A 551 -19.60 -6.29 9.39
N PHE A 552 -19.72 -7.30 8.55
CA PHE A 552 -20.42 -7.24 7.27
C PHE A 552 -21.70 -8.08 7.37
N ARG A 553 -22.82 -7.53 6.89
CA ARG A 553 -24.10 -8.24 6.79
C ARG A 553 -24.70 -8.02 5.40
N GLY A 554 -24.75 -9.06 4.58
CA GLY A 554 -25.49 -9.06 3.31
C GLY A 554 -26.94 -9.49 3.56
N GLN A 555 -27.90 -8.65 3.21
CA GLN A 555 -29.32 -8.88 3.41
C GLN A 555 -30.10 -8.92 2.10
N ALA A 556 -31.11 -9.78 2.06
CA ALA A 556 -32.08 -9.86 0.98
C ALA A 556 -33.49 -9.50 1.48
N PHE A 557 -34.28 -8.82 0.66
CA PHE A 557 -35.67 -8.52 0.94
C PHE A 557 -36.54 -9.70 0.50
N ILE A 558 -37.17 -10.37 1.47
CA ILE A 558 -37.98 -11.56 1.25
C ILE A 558 -39.38 -11.31 1.82
N VAL A 559 -40.39 -11.35 0.95
CA VAL A 559 -41.83 -11.17 1.23
C VAL A 559 -42.16 -9.80 1.86
N ILE A 560 -41.82 -9.58 3.14
CA ILE A 560 -42.08 -8.33 3.88
C ILE A 560 -40.92 -7.90 4.80
N ALA A 561 -39.77 -8.58 4.79
CA ALA A 561 -38.67 -8.29 5.70
C ALA A 561 -37.28 -8.44 5.07
N TRP A 562 -36.31 -7.69 5.59
CA TRP A 562 -34.90 -7.89 5.30
C TRP A 562 -34.35 -9.04 6.14
N VAL A 563 -33.80 -10.06 5.48
CA VAL A 563 -33.19 -11.23 6.11
C VAL A 563 -31.70 -11.21 5.83
N THR A 564 -30.88 -11.40 6.86
CA THR A 564 -29.42 -11.56 6.67
C THR A 564 -29.13 -12.91 6.04
N ALA A 565 -28.66 -12.89 4.79
CA ALA A 565 -28.23 -14.08 4.05
C ALA A 565 -26.78 -14.44 4.36
N TYR A 566 -25.92 -13.42 4.47
CA TYR A 566 -24.50 -13.57 4.75
C TYR A 566 -24.07 -12.67 5.89
N GLU A 567 -23.23 -13.18 6.78
CA GLU A 567 -22.65 -12.39 7.87
C GLU A 567 -21.22 -12.85 8.13
N SER A 568 -20.33 -11.89 8.35
CA SER A 568 -19.02 -12.15 8.91
C SER A 568 -18.61 -11.00 9.83
N MET A 569 -17.86 -11.30 10.87
CA MET A 569 -17.45 -10.34 11.89
C MET A 569 -16.08 -10.65 12.45
N ALA A 570 -15.37 -9.60 12.83
CA ALA A 570 -14.11 -9.67 13.54
C ALA A 570 -14.20 -8.87 14.84
N ASN A 571 -13.72 -9.49 15.92
CA ASN A 571 -13.45 -8.83 17.18
C ASN A 571 -11.94 -8.69 17.35
N SER A 572 -11.48 -7.63 18.01
CA SER A 572 -10.08 -7.43 18.38
C SER A 572 -9.97 -7.13 19.88
N LYS A 573 -8.88 -7.57 20.50
CA LYS A 573 -8.54 -7.31 21.89
C LYS A 573 -7.19 -6.60 21.96
N ALA A 574 -7.10 -5.48 22.66
CA ALA A 574 -5.80 -4.87 22.94
C ALA A 574 -5.06 -5.60 24.07
N PRO A 575 -3.71 -5.71 24.00
CA PRO A 575 -2.90 -6.25 25.09
C PRO A 575 -3.06 -5.50 26.42
N THR A 576 -2.51 -6.04 27.51
CA THR A 576 -2.61 -5.43 28.85
C THR A 576 -1.74 -4.19 29.05
N TYR A 577 -0.79 -3.94 28.17
CA TYR A 577 0.23 -2.90 28.30
C TYR A 577 0.09 -1.76 27.29
N THR A 578 -0.82 -1.86 26.32
CA THR A 578 -1.03 -0.84 25.28
C THR A 578 -2.46 -0.88 24.78
N ALA A 579 -3.01 0.27 24.36
CA ALA A 579 -4.22 0.29 23.54
C ALA A 579 -3.91 -0.16 22.10
N GLY A 580 -4.96 -0.29 21.28
CA GLY A 580 -4.88 -0.74 19.89
C GLY A 580 -3.96 0.10 18.99
N LEU A 581 -3.55 -0.47 17.86
CA LEU A 581 -2.57 0.13 16.94
C LEU A 581 -3.11 1.34 16.17
N ASP A 582 -4.40 1.31 15.83
CA ASP A 582 -4.99 2.17 14.79
C ASP A 582 -4.96 3.66 15.09
N THR A 583 -4.86 4.00 16.37
CA THR A 583 -4.90 5.37 16.88
C THR A 583 -3.63 5.79 17.60
N ALA A 584 -2.61 4.93 17.66
CA ALA A 584 -1.34 5.25 18.32
C ALA A 584 -0.67 6.48 17.67
N PRO A 585 0.17 7.24 18.40
CA PRO A 585 1.02 8.26 17.77
C PRO A 585 1.84 7.63 16.64
N GLY A 586 1.89 8.26 15.47
CA GLY A 586 2.54 7.68 14.29
C GLY A 586 2.23 8.37 12.97
N GLY A 587 3.06 8.06 11.96
CA GLY A 587 2.84 8.48 10.58
C GLY A 587 1.51 7.90 10.05
N ARG A 588 0.72 8.76 9.40
CA ARG A 588 -0.65 8.46 8.98
C ARG A 588 -0.71 7.87 7.58
N PHE A 589 -1.56 6.87 7.38
CA PHE A 589 -2.02 6.50 6.04
C PHE A 589 -3.30 7.27 5.72
N ASP A 590 -3.31 7.98 4.60
CA ASP A 590 -4.47 8.73 4.12
C ASP A 590 -5.43 7.81 3.34
N LEU A 591 -6.67 7.69 3.80
CA LEU A 591 -7.67 6.81 3.21
C LEU A 591 -8.14 7.29 1.83
N SER A 592 -8.03 8.59 1.52
CA SER A 592 -8.34 9.12 0.18
C SER A 592 -7.34 8.65 -0.87
N GLY A 593 -6.09 8.40 -0.48
CA GLY A 593 -5.07 7.82 -1.36
C GLY A 593 -5.42 6.39 -1.79
N LEU A 594 -6.09 5.61 -0.93
CA LEU A 594 -6.57 4.27 -1.26
C LEU A 594 -7.73 4.30 -2.26
N GLU A 595 -8.64 5.28 -2.14
CA GLU A 595 -9.76 5.49 -3.07
C GLU A 595 -9.26 5.74 -4.50
N ALA A 596 -8.27 6.63 -4.67
CA ALA A 596 -7.73 6.98 -5.98
C ALA A 596 -7.14 5.76 -6.73
N GLY A 597 -6.58 4.78 -6.01
CA GLY A 597 -6.01 3.56 -6.58
C GLY A 597 -7.03 2.49 -6.98
N LEU A 598 -8.28 2.58 -6.51
CA LEU A 598 -9.33 1.58 -6.73
C LEU A 598 -10.23 1.83 -7.94
N GLY A 599 -10.09 2.99 -8.58
CA GLY A 599 -10.88 3.36 -9.76
C GLY A 599 -12.30 3.81 -9.43
N THR A 600 -13.15 3.90 -10.45
CA THR A 600 -14.48 4.55 -10.37
C THR A 600 -15.64 3.59 -10.07
N ASP A 601 -15.41 2.56 -9.26
CA ASP A 601 -16.49 1.67 -8.84
C ASP A 601 -17.48 2.44 -7.92
N PRO A 602 -18.79 2.49 -8.23
CA PRO A 602 -19.75 3.27 -7.45
C PRO A 602 -19.87 2.83 -6.00
N LEU A 603 -19.74 1.54 -5.70
CA LEU A 603 -19.85 1.03 -4.34
C LEU A 603 -18.59 1.33 -3.53
N LEU A 604 -17.42 1.27 -4.17
CA LEU A 604 -16.18 1.72 -3.52
C LEU A 604 -16.19 3.24 -3.29
N THR A 605 -16.69 4.02 -4.26
CA THR A 605 -16.88 5.47 -4.11
C THR A 605 -17.82 5.79 -2.94
N GLU A 606 -18.98 5.13 -2.86
CA GLU A 606 -19.90 5.26 -1.73
C GLU A 606 -19.22 4.85 -0.41
N PHE A 607 -18.40 3.80 -0.42
CA PHE A 607 -17.70 3.32 0.77
C PHE A 607 -16.77 4.39 1.33
N PHE A 608 -15.89 4.98 0.50
CA PHE A 608 -14.97 6.02 0.96
C PHE A 608 -15.70 7.30 1.38
N ALA A 609 -16.77 7.67 0.69
CA ALA A 609 -17.59 8.84 1.03
C ALA A 609 -18.31 8.72 2.39
N ASN A 610 -18.46 7.51 2.94
CA ASN A 610 -19.14 7.25 4.22
C ASN A 610 -18.18 6.86 5.36
N LEU A 611 -16.87 7.06 5.19
CA LEU A 611 -15.91 6.91 6.29
C LEU A 611 -15.96 8.15 7.20
N ASN A 612 -16.01 7.90 8.52
CA ASN A 612 -15.90 8.94 9.55
C ASN A 612 -14.43 9.27 9.90
N ALA A 613 -13.47 8.54 9.33
CA ALA A 613 -12.05 8.72 9.56
C ALA A 613 -11.34 8.98 8.23
N ASP A 614 -10.45 9.98 8.23
CA ASP A 614 -9.64 10.33 7.06
C ASP A 614 -8.33 9.53 6.98
N TYR A 615 -7.88 8.99 8.12
CA TYR A 615 -6.58 8.34 8.24
C TYR A 615 -6.54 7.37 9.41
N PHE A 616 -5.57 6.45 9.38
CA PHE A 616 -5.19 5.63 10.53
C PHE A 616 -3.68 5.72 10.76
N THR A 617 -3.23 5.31 11.95
CA THR A 617 -1.80 5.17 12.24
C THR A 617 -1.22 4.03 11.40
N PHE A 618 -0.35 4.37 10.45
CA PHE A 618 0.35 3.41 9.59
C PHE A 618 1.65 2.95 10.24
N ILE A 619 2.50 3.90 10.62
CA ILE A 619 3.78 3.64 11.25
C ILE A 619 3.77 4.27 12.64
N PRO A 620 3.53 3.48 13.71
CA PRO A 620 3.60 4.01 15.06
C PRO A 620 4.95 4.69 15.32
N THR A 621 4.99 5.83 16.03
CA THR A 621 6.23 6.54 16.40
C THR A 621 7.19 5.59 17.14
N TRP A 622 6.65 4.71 17.97
CA TRP A 622 7.38 3.62 18.62
C TRP A 622 8.17 2.74 17.65
N SER A 623 7.55 2.43 16.50
CA SER A 623 8.14 1.61 15.45
C SER A 623 9.15 2.40 14.61
N SER A 624 8.82 3.63 14.18
CA SER A 624 9.74 4.46 13.40
C SER A 624 11.01 4.81 14.15
N MET A 625 10.91 5.00 15.47
CA MET A 625 12.04 5.25 16.36
C MET A 625 12.71 3.98 16.89
N ALA A 626 12.25 2.78 16.50
CA ALA A 626 12.77 1.49 16.94
C ALA A 626 12.94 1.37 18.48
N ILE A 627 11.96 1.88 19.24
CA ILE A 627 12.04 1.97 20.70
C ILE A 627 11.98 0.57 21.33
N SER A 628 12.91 0.26 22.24
CA SER A 628 13.05 -1.09 22.80
C SER A 628 12.77 -1.22 24.30
N ASN A 629 12.74 -0.11 25.05
CA ASN A 629 12.54 -0.14 26.50
C ASN A 629 11.07 -0.02 26.95
N THR A 630 10.12 -0.03 26.01
CA THR A 630 8.68 -0.08 26.29
C THR A 630 7.96 -0.80 25.15
N GLN A 631 6.83 -1.43 25.46
CA GLN A 631 5.90 -2.01 24.49
C GLN A 631 4.59 -1.19 24.40
N ASN A 632 4.47 -0.12 25.19
CA ASN A 632 3.31 0.76 25.12
C ASN A 632 3.48 1.74 23.96
N LEU A 633 2.68 1.53 22.90
CA LEU A 633 2.71 2.30 21.65
C LEU A 633 2.40 3.79 21.84
N TYR A 634 1.74 4.14 22.95
CA TYR A 634 1.30 5.49 23.29
C TYR A 634 2.31 6.23 24.19
N SER A 635 3.44 5.59 24.52
CA SER A 635 4.47 6.24 25.34
C SER A 635 5.13 7.38 24.58
N PRO A 636 5.26 8.57 25.18
CA PRO A 636 6.04 9.65 24.58
C PRO A 636 7.50 9.24 24.37
N VAL A 637 8.10 9.77 23.31
CA VAL A 637 9.54 9.70 23.06
C VAL A 637 10.23 10.75 23.92
N THR A 638 11.09 10.32 24.82
CA THR A 638 11.81 11.18 25.77
C THR A 638 13.29 10.87 25.75
N GLY A 639 14.11 11.63 26.48
CA GLY A 639 15.54 11.30 26.66
C GLY A 639 15.80 9.96 27.37
N SER A 640 14.76 9.31 27.92
CA SER A 640 14.85 7.96 28.49
C SER A 640 14.50 6.84 27.51
N SER A 641 13.98 7.17 26.33
CA SER A 641 13.65 6.19 25.29
C SER A 641 14.93 5.56 24.74
N VAL A 642 14.98 4.23 24.68
CA VAL A 642 16.13 3.50 24.13
C VAL A 642 15.89 3.29 22.65
N THR A 643 16.72 3.93 21.83
CA THR A 643 16.66 3.91 20.36
C THR A 643 18.08 3.75 19.78
N PRO A 644 18.24 3.08 18.62
CA PRO A 644 19.52 2.95 17.92
C PRO A 644 19.96 4.24 17.20
N PHE A 645 19.11 5.26 17.14
CA PHE A 645 19.38 6.50 16.44
C PHE A 645 20.11 7.49 17.35
N VAL A 646 21.22 8.04 16.87
CA VAL A 646 22.03 9.00 17.63
C VAL A 646 21.50 10.44 17.52
N ALA A 647 20.60 10.69 16.56
CA ALA A 647 19.86 11.94 16.42
C ALA A 647 18.54 11.68 15.68
N SER A 648 17.55 12.53 15.92
CA SER A 648 16.22 12.37 15.31
C SER A 648 15.46 13.69 15.12
N SER A 649 14.66 13.78 14.06
CA SER A 649 13.59 14.75 13.92
C SER A 649 12.25 14.09 14.21
N ILE A 650 11.56 14.55 15.26
CA ILE A 650 10.26 14.01 15.69
C ILE A 650 9.29 15.19 15.87
N PRO A 651 8.14 15.21 15.18
CA PRO A 651 7.15 16.26 15.32
C PRO A 651 6.34 16.10 16.62
N THR A 652 5.60 17.14 17.00
CA THR A 652 4.59 17.08 18.09
C THR A 652 3.18 16.80 17.58
N VAL A 653 3.03 16.62 16.27
CA VAL A 653 1.76 16.28 15.62
C VAL A 653 1.97 15.09 14.69
N ASN A 654 0.92 14.30 14.49
CA ASN A 654 0.96 13.22 13.51
C ASN A 654 0.84 13.81 12.10
N GLU A 655 1.77 13.45 11.24
CA GLU A 655 1.83 13.85 9.83
C GLU A 655 1.53 12.64 8.94
N ASN A 656 1.27 12.88 7.65
CA ASN A 656 1.16 11.75 6.72
C ASN A 656 2.51 11.04 6.62
N HIS A 657 2.45 9.73 6.48
CA HIS A 657 3.62 8.88 6.34
C HIS A 657 4.55 9.43 5.23
N VAL A 658 5.85 9.48 5.50
CA VAL A 658 6.91 10.01 4.62
C VAL A 658 6.70 11.45 4.12
N THR A 659 6.04 12.29 4.93
CA THR A 659 5.91 13.73 4.64
C THR A 659 7.20 14.48 4.95
N LEU A 660 7.71 15.25 3.98
CA LEU A 660 8.75 16.24 4.22
C LEU A 660 8.15 17.60 4.56
N ASN A 661 8.72 18.26 5.56
CA ASN A 661 8.37 19.60 6.01
C ASN A 661 9.66 20.41 6.25
N ALA A 662 9.54 21.69 6.55
CA ALA A 662 10.71 22.55 6.75
C ALA A 662 11.64 22.07 7.89
N GLN A 663 11.09 21.50 8.98
CA GLN A 663 11.86 21.05 10.13
C GLN A 663 12.66 19.78 9.83
N ASN A 664 12.02 18.74 9.29
CA ASN A 664 12.68 17.47 9.03
C ASN A 664 13.64 17.56 7.84
N THR A 665 13.35 18.41 6.85
CA THR A 665 14.28 18.75 5.76
C THR A 665 15.51 19.48 6.28
N ALA A 666 15.35 20.49 7.16
CA ALA A 666 16.48 21.18 7.76
C ALA A 666 17.37 20.23 8.59
N PHE A 667 16.75 19.29 9.31
CA PHE A 667 17.46 18.23 10.01
C PHE A 667 18.27 17.35 9.05
N ALA A 668 17.66 16.84 7.97
CA ALA A 668 18.33 16.02 6.97
C ALA A 668 19.52 16.76 6.32
N LEU A 669 19.30 18.01 5.88
CA LEU A 669 20.35 18.86 5.31
C LEU A 669 21.51 19.05 6.29
N ASN A 670 21.23 19.29 7.57
CA ASN A 670 22.30 19.45 8.56
C ASN A 670 23.12 18.16 8.74
N GLU A 671 22.47 17.00 8.85
CA GLU A 671 23.17 15.71 8.97
C GLU A 671 24.00 15.37 7.71
N ILE A 672 23.54 15.78 6.53
CA ILE A 672 24.23 15.52 5.26
C ILE A 672 25.42 16.48 5.06
N LEU A 673 25.23 17.77 5.31
CA LEU A 673 26.20 18.83 4.98
C LEU A 673 27.21 19.10 6.12
N ASN A 674 26.84 18.85 7.38
CA ASN A 674 27.67 19.15 8.55
C ASN A 674 27.91 17.89 9.39
N PRO A 675 28.64 16.89 8.88
CA PRO A 675 28.85 15.64 9.60
C PRO A 675 29.58 15.89 10.94
N PRO A 676 29.10 15.31 12.06
CA PRO A 676 29.80 15.41 13.34
C PRO A 676 31.14 14.68 13.28
N LEU A 677 32.08 15.07 14.15
CA LEU A 677 33.44 14.55 14.17
C LEU A 677 33.49 13.09 14.67
N SER A 678 32.47 12.63 15.38
CA SER A 678 32.33 11.24 15.79
C SER A 678 30.88 10.71 15.68
N VAL A 679 30.76 9.38 15.62
CA VAL A 679 29.46 8.67 15.59
C VAL A 679 28.68 8.86 16.91
N ASN A 680 29.35 9.24 18.01
CA ASN A 680 28.78 9.31 19.37
C ASN A 680 28.65 10.74 19.92
N ASP A 681 28.72 11.78 19.09
CA ASP A 681 28.69 13.17 19.57
C ASP A 681 27.30 13.56 20.15
N ASN A 682 27.33 14.29 21.27
CA ASN A 682 26.20 14.57 22.16
C ASN A 682 25.04 15.33 21.48
N ALA A 683 23.89 14.68 21.31
CA ALA A 683 22.74 15.18 20.53
C ALA A 683 22.21 16.56 20.98
N ALA A 684 22.22 16.85 22.29
CA ALA A 684 21.73 18.13 22.82
C ALA A 684 22.62 19.33 22.45
N LEU A 685 23.94 19.11 22.31
CA LEU A 685 24.88 20.15 21.88
C LEU A 685 24.91 20.30 20.37
N ASN A 686 24.66 19.21 19.63
CA ASN A 686 24.57 19.21 18.17
C ASN A 686 23.25 19.77 17.64
N ALA A 687 22.17 19.69 18.41
CA ALA A 687 20.88 20.33 18.11
C ALA A 687 20.91 21.87 18.17
N ILE A 688 22.01 22.45 18.64
CA ILE A 688 22.18 23.89 18.75
C ILE A 688 22.55 24.46 17.38
N TRP A 689 21.69 25.29 16.84
CA TRP A 689 21.98 26.12 15.68
C TRP A 689 21.83 27.60 16.02
N ILE A 690 22.57 28.43 15.29
CA ILE A 690 22.75 29.84 15.64
C ILE A 690 22.45 30.68 14.41
N GLN A 691 21.51 31.60 14.55
CA GLN A 691 21.19 32.54 13.50
C GLN A 691 22.27 33.64 13.45
N ASN A 692 22.73 33.96 12.25
CA ASN A 692 23.68 35.08 12.09
C ASN A 692 23.04 36.39 12.61
N PRO A 693 23.78 37.19 13.39
CA PRO A 693 23.24 38.36 14.06
C PRO A 693 22.84 39.46 13.05
N ILE A 694 21.55 39.78 12.95
CA ILE A 694 21.05 40.87 12.09
C ILE A 694 21.01 42.20 12.86
N GLN A 695 20.82 42.17 14.19
CA GLN A 695 20.84 43.32 15.11
C GLN A 695 21.94 43.17 16.19
N ASN A 696 21.78 43.80 17.36
CA ASN A 696 22.68 43.71 18.51
C ASN A 696 22.40 42.48 19.40
N SER A 697 22.04 41.36 18.78
CA SER A 697 21.76 40.10 19.48
C SER A 697 22.06 38.90 18.60
N ILE A 698 22.32 37.76 19.24
CA ILE A 698 22.46 36.44 18.62
C ILE A 698 21.31 35.56 19.14
N LEU A 699 20.61 34.90 18.21
CA LEU A 699 19.59 33.91 18.53
C LEU A 699 20.20 32.51 18.49
N ILE A 700 20.12 31.83 19.63
CA ILE A 700 20.55 30.45 19.84
C ILE A 700 19.29 29.60 19.88
N ASN A 701 19.20 28.59 19.02
CA ASN A 701 18.03 27.74 18.90
C ASN A 701 18.40 26.29 19.18
N THR A 702 17.53 25.58 19.89
CA THR A 702 17.69 24.16 20.19
C THR A 702 16.33 23.46 20.18
N SER A 703 16.29 22.24 19.65
CA SER A 703 15.10 21.37 19.70
C SER A 703 15.01 20.57 21.01
N THR A 704 16.01 20.68 21.89
CA THR A 704 16.06 20.00 23.21
C THR A 704 16.48 20.97 24.30
N THR A 705 15.96 20.79 25.53
CA THR A 705 16.35 21.66 26.66
C THR A 705 17.81 21.41 27.05
N LEU A 706 18.62 22.47 27.03
CA LEU A 706 20.01 22.45 27.48
C LEU A 706 20.11 23.16 28.83
N GLU A 707 20.36 22.39 29.89
CA GLU A 707 20.55 22.90 31.25
C GLU A 707 22.02 23.24 31.53
N ASN A 708 22.24 24.18 32.46
CA ASN A 708 23.55 24.62 32.95
C ASN A 708 24.53 25.06 31.83
N ALA A 709 23.99 25.67 30.77
CA ALA A 709 24.77 26.12 29.64
C ALA A 709 25.69 27.31 30.00
N ALA A 710 26.94 27.21 29.58
CA ALA A 710 27.91 28.28 29.47
C ALA A 710 28.03 28.69 28.01
N ILE A 711 27.90 30.00 27.74
CA ILE A 711 27.96 30.58 26.40
C ILE A 711 29.09 31.60 26.38
N SER A 712 29.96 31.54 25.38
CA SER A 712 30.97 32.56 25.11
C SER A 712 30.98 32.95 23.64
N VAL A 713 31.21 34.23 23.36
CA VAL A 713 31.43 34.75 22.00
C VAL A 713 32.81 35.37 21.96
N THR A 714 33.63 34.96 20.99
CA THR A 714 34.99 35.48 20.78
C THR A 714 35.17 35.98 19.35
N ASP A 715 36.08 36.94 19.14
CA ASP A 715 36.58 37.22 17.80
C ASP A 715 37.55 36.12 17.31
N MET A 716 37.98 36.24 16.05
CA MET A 716 38.92 35.29 15.44
C MET A 716 40.32 35.31 16.07
N LEU A 717 40.64 36.31 16.89
CA LEU A 717 41.90 36.42 17.64
C LEU A 717 41.76 35.88 19.08
N GLY A 718 40.58 35.37 19.45
CA GLY A 718 40.30 34.79 20.75
C GLY A 718 39.89 35.80 21.83
N LYS A 719 39.70 37.09 21.49
CA LYS A 719 39.20 38.08 22.46
C LYS A 719 37.74 37.78 22.79
N THR A 720 37.42 37.63 24.06
CA THR A 720 36.05 37.41 24.53
C THR A 720 35.24 38.71 24.47
N ILE A 721 34.09 38.64 23.79
CA ILE A 721 33.16 39.75 23.57
C ILE A 721 31.95 39.61 24.49
N TYR A 722 31.50 38.38 24.71
CA TYR A 722 30.38 38.07 25.57
C TYR A 722 30.63 36.75 26.31
N GLN A 723 30.20 36.67 27.56
CA GLN A 723 30.23 35.42 28.32
C GLN A 723 29.08 35.37 29.33
N THR A 724 28.42 34.21 29.42
CA THR A 724 27.45 33.91 30.47
C THR A 724 27.52 32.44 30.87
N LYS A 725 27.03 32.11 32.06
CA LYS A 725 27.04 30.76 32.65
C LYS A 725 25.70 30.47 33.30
N ASN A 726 25.43 29.19 33.56
CA ASN A 726 24.25 28.69 34.27
C ASN A 726 22.95 29.13 33.60
N LYS A 727 22.87 29.03 32.27
CA LYS A 727 21.66 29.31 31.50
C LYS A 727 20.93 28.02 31.13
N THR A 728 19.61 28.07 31.17
CA THR A 728 18.76 27.02 30.60
C THR A 728 18.24 27.52 29.26
N ILE A 729 18.51 26.77 28.20
CA ILE A 729 18.10 27.08 26.82
C ILE A 729 17.01 26.08 26.43
N ASN A 730 15.81 26.54 26.15
CA ASN A 730 14.71 25.73 25.65
C ASN A 730 14.04 26.46 24.48
N GLY A 731 14.01 25.85 23.29
CA GLY A 731 13.60 26.53 22.06
C GLY A 731 14.59 27.62 21.66
N THR A 732 14.11 28.87 21.55
CA THR A 732 14.92 30.03 21.17
C THR A 732 15.39 30.80 22.41
N PHE A 733 16.69 31.09 22.48
CA PHE A 733 17.32 31.89 23.53
C PHE A 733 18.15 33.01 22.91
N GLU A 734 17.88 34.24 23.32
CA GLU A 734 18.55 35.43 22.80
C GLU A 734 19.64 35.92 23.75
N ILE A 735 20.82 36.20 23.22
CA ILE A 735 21.89 36.89 23.95
C ILE A 735 22.17 38.27 23.35
N PRO A 736 22.28 39.33 24.18
CA PRO A 736 22.63 40.66 23.69
C PRO A 736 24.13 40.73 23.41
N VAL A 737 24.50 41.21 22.21
CA VAL A 737 25.90 41.39 21.81
C VAL A 737 26.10 42.65 20.97
N LEU A 738 27.21 43.35 21.19
CA LEU A 738 27.64 44.48 20.36
C LEU A 738 28.79 44.01 19.46
N LEU A 739 28.46 43.66 18.21
CA LEU A 739 29.40 43.13 17.22
C LEU A 739 29.60 44.12 16.06
N SER A 740 30.86 44.34 15.68
CA SER A 740 31.22 44.99 14.42
C SER A 740 31.00 44.02 13.25
N LYS A 741 31.05 44.51 12.00
CA LYS A 741 31.04 43.64 10.82
C LYS A 741 32.27 42.71 10.85
N GLY A 742 32.06 41.41 10.68
CA GLY A 742 33.14 40.43 10.77
C GLY A 742 32.69 39.01 11.13
N MET A 743 33.66 38.13 11.31
CA MET A 743 33.45 36.74 11.74
C MET A 743 33.76 36.58 13.23
N TYR A 744 32.93 35.79 13.90
CA TYR A 744 33.06 35.48 15.32
C TYR A 744 32.82 34.00 15.56
N LEU A 745 33.30 33.51 16.70
CA LEU A 745 33.03 32.17 17.19
C LEU A 745 32.14 32.25 18.43
N ILE A 746 31.15 31.39 18.50
CA ILE A 746 30.29 31.22 19.66
C ILE A 746 30.41 29.78 20.15
N THR A 747 30.78 29.63 21.42
CA THR A 747 30.93 28.33 22.08
C THR A 747 29.83 28.19 23.12
N ILE A 748 29.10 27.08 23.05
CA ILE A 748 28.01 26.75 23.96
C ILE A 748 28.29 25.36 24.51
N GLY A 749 28.33 25.22 25.83
CA GLY A 749 28.62 23.94 26.47
C GLY A 749 28.04 23.82 27.86
N ASN A 750 27.99 22.60 28.36
CA ASN A 750 27.66 22.27 29.74
C ASN A 750 28.62 21.18 30.24
N GLU A 751 28.31 20.57 31.37
CA GLU A 751 29.07 19.46 31.95
C GLU A 751 29.19 18.22 31.04
N LYS A 752 28.37 18.14 29.97
CA LYS A 752 28.37 17.03 29.01
C LYS A 752 29.16 17.32 27.73
N GLY A 753 29.78 18.50 27.62
CA GLY A 753 30.63 18.90 26.48
C GLY A 753 30.39 20.32 25.99
N SER A 754 30.99 20.69 24.87
CA SER A 754 30.78 22.00 24.22
C SER A 754 30.79 21.90 22.71
N VAL A 755 30.00 22.76 22.05
CA VAL A 755 30.03 22.98 20.61
C VAL A 755 30.48 24.41 20.31
N THR A 756 31.30 24.58 19.26
CA THR A 756 31.68 25.90 18.76
C THR A 756 31.14 26.08 17.34
N LYS A 757 30.45 27.19 17.09
CA LYS A 757 29.88 27.55 15.80
C LYS A 757 30.45 28.88 15.33
N LYS A 758 30.59 29.03 14.01
CA LYS A 758 30.96 30.28 13.35
C LYS A 758 29.72 31.13 13.12
N ILE A 759 29.80 32.43 13.40
CA ILE A 759 28.77 33.42 13.06
C ILE A 759 29.39 34.57 12.25
N VAL A 760 28.60 35.17 11.37
CA VAL A 760 29.01 36.27 10.50
C VAL A 760 28.07 37.45 10.72
N LYS A 761 28.63 38.61 11.08
CA LYS A 761 27.92 39.89 11.13
C LYS A 761 28.16 40.64 9.82
N SER A 762 27.12 40.75 9.00
CA SER A 762 27.14 41.40 7.68
C SER A 762 27.17 42.92 7.73
#